data_AF-A0A954D3Q0-F1
#
_entry.id   AF-A0A954D3Q0-F1
#
_cell.length_a   1.000
_cell.length_b   1.000
_cell.length_c   1.000
_cell.angle_alpha   90.00
_cell.angle_beta   90.00
_cell.angle_gamma   90.00
#
_symmetry.space_group_name_H-M   'P 1'
#
loop_
_entity.id
_entity.type
_entity.pdbx_description
1 polymer ?
#
loop_
_entity_poly.entity_id
_entity_poly.type
_entity_poly.pdbx_seq_one_letter_code
_entity_poly.pdbx_strand_id
1 'polypeptide(L)'
;MARRYASARNALHSSSLLSLWATLLLFVLSSGSARAAMEILVLETGGPGVTEMALTNYGYPVEITFTGPDFNVRLDDGTEWDLVIIDDPTTTFDTIPLQMYIDAGGRAIVNYGAIASDPALQMTLGISSTDQLLAPADLFAWDLTPPTMDFHPVWDLLVPLSVLPDTGTAGADVGTRFTVAVGANGVGGFTPTPMPSEAGIVIANGDRTVAIGHDFDTIDALTAEPFVQNTATWLLRGGCVPIDIFECSADCNTGTVLLEWRIFNGGAPPSGIEILFNGSPLPGAPPPCQPPMSGSCAMSFSHQPGPGVHQYAIRCLCPFGYSEDECRVVVERRSLIWRAELSGGITDSSAAVASALDALGESYEVVDTLDGAACPIQSNERIFALLGTFPDNHVLTSIEAQVLEAHVLAGGSVYIEGSNTWGFDPLTVFSQVDGVDDLALDGDDSCLALSGADFGSAQFSGFDATYVQDQIGDDSTDRLTPATTDALGSNSAVVWQAIDPALGVPLYATGIYHDTPVGFGKVLSQSWEFGGYDGDRVALMGAILGALDVTPVFSRGDANDDGALDIADAIYLLNHLFVGGPGPHCESSADANDDDALDLGDVVTLLTAIFSGGAPLAPPYPNCGPDPTVGALDCGISAGCP
;
A
#
# COMPACT_ATOMS: atom_id res chain seq x y z
N MET A 1 39.19 -23.32 26.08
CA MET A 1 37.94 -22.91 26.77
C MET A 1 37.07 -24.16 26.83
N ALA A 2 36.76 -24.86 27.93
CA ALA A 2 36.98 -24.67 29.37
C ALA A 2 36.20 -23.55 30.08
N ARG A 3 35.29 -23.96 31.00
CA ARG A 3 34.51 -23.16 32.00
C ARG A 3 33.36 -22.35 31.37
N ARG A 4 32.19 -22.13 31.99
CA ARG A 4 31.55 -22.51 33.28
C ARG A 4 30.02 -22.25 33.10
N TYR A 5 29.07 -22.66 33.95
CA TYR A 5 29.04 -23.29 35.29
C TYR A 5 27.71 -24.09 35.43
N ALA A 6 27.62 -25.05 36.35
CA ALA A 6 26.35 -25.59 36.87
C ALA A 6 26.22 -25.28 38.37
N SER A 7 25.03 -24.88 38.85
CA SER A 7 24.75 -24.74 40.30
C SER A 7 23.25 -24.56 40.61
N ALA A 8 22.50 -25.65 40.80
CA ALA A 8 21.19 -25.64 41.47
C ALA A 8 20.78 -27.04 42.00
N ARG A 9 21.40 -27.50 43.09
CA ARG A 9 20.87 -28.60 43.94
C ARG A 9 21.22 -28.35 45.40
N ASN A 10 20.20 -28.07 46.23
CA ASN A 10 20.03 -28.49 47.65
C ASN A 10 19.22 -27.45 48.47
N ALA A 11 17.89 -27.58 48.44
CA ALA A 11 16.89 -27.10 49.43
C ALA A 11 15.50 -27.40 48.82
N LEU A 12 14.48 -27.96 49.49
CA LEU A 12 14.31 -28.39 50.88
C LEU A 12 13.67 -29.78 50.98
N HIS A 13 13.95 -30.50 52.08
CA HIS A 13 13.12 -31.59 52.62
C HIS A 13 12.45 -31.11 53.91
N SER A 14 11.11 -31.14 53.98
CA SER A 14 10.25 -31.30 55.19
C SER A 14 8.82 -30.80 54.87
N SER A 15 7.82 -31.66 54.66
CA SER A 15 6.95 -32.27 55.70
C SER A 15 6.24 -31.26 56.61
N SER A 16 4.93 -31.27 56.85
CA SER A 16 3.85 -32.20 56.42
C SER A 16 2.50 -31.77 57.04
N LEU A 17 1.38 -32.39 56.59
CA LEU A 17 0.03 -32.48 57.19
C LEU A 17 -1.07 -31.59 56.57
N LEU A 18 -2.30 -32.14 56.57
CA LEU A 18 -3.50 -31.77 55.79
C LEU A 18 -3.38 -32.20 54.31
N SER A 19 -4.25 -33.05 53.74
CA SER A 19 -5.43 -33.74 54.29
C SER A 19 -5.76 -35.03 53.50
N LEU A 20 -5.97 -36.15 54.21
CA LEU A 20 -6.81 -37.25 53.70
C LEU A 20 -8.30 -36.86 53.84
N TRP A 21 -9.17 -37.52 53.06
CA TRP A 21 -10.65 -37.43 53.05
C TRP A 21 -11.34 -36.41 52.13
N ALA A 22 -11.25 -36.65 50.82
CA ALA A 22 -12.41 -36.72 49.90
C ALA A 22 -12.04 -37.81 48.87
N THR A 23 -12.63 -39.00 48.82
CA THR A 23 -14.05 -39.34 48.58
C THR A 23 -14.57 -38.75 47.28
N LEU A 24 -14.59 -39.58 46.23
CA LEU A 24 -15.53 -39.62 45.08
C LEU A 24 -15.90 -38.30 44.37
N LEU A 25 -15.75 -38.30 43.03
CA LEU A 25 -15.97 -37.21 42.03
C LEU A 25 -14.80 -36.23 41.80
N LEU A 26 -14.75 -35.71 40.56
CA LEU A 26 -13.67 -35.02 39.79
C LEU A 26 -12.92 -36.03 38.89
N PHE A 27 -13.15 -36.14 37.57
CA PHE A 27 -13.67 -35.18 36.59
C PHE A 27 -13.01 -33.78 36.68
N VAL A 28 -11.69 -33.79 36.54
CA VAL A 28 -10.89 -32.71 35.96
C VAL A 28 -10.06 -33.41 34.87
N LEU A 29 -10.42 -33.28 33.60
CA LEU A 29 -9.97 -32.18 32.75
C LEU A 29 -8.45 -31.95 32.84
N SER A 30 -7.68 -32.98 32.52
CA SER A 30 -6.51 -32.80 31.65
C SER A 30 -6.86 -33.24 30.23
N SER A 31 -7.89 -32.61 29.66
CA SER A 31 -7.96 -32.30 28.23
C SER A 31 -6.85 -31.26 27.94
N GLY A 32 -5.61 -31.72 28.08
CA GLY A 32 -4.43 -30.91 28.41
C GLY A 32 -3.15 -31.45 27.77
N SER A 33 -3.35 -32.06 26.60
CA SER A 33 -2.44 -32.10 25.45
C SER A 33 -3.42 -32.06 24.27
N ALA A 34 -3.82 -30.90 23.74
CA ALA A 34 -2.89 -29.88 23.25
C ALA A 34 -1.68 -30.58 22.62
N ARG A 35 -1.97 -31.50 21.69
CA ARG A 35 -0.98 -31.97 20.73
C ARG A 35 -0.55 -30.71 19.98
N ALA A 36 0.70 -30.31 20.18
CA ALA A 36 1.26 -29.17 19.49
C ALA A 36 1.10 -29.41 17.98
N ALA A 37 0.68 -28.38 17.26
CA ALA A 37 0.43 -28.50 15.83
C ALA A 37 1.77 -28.56 15.07
N MET A 38 2.30 -29.76 14.88
CA MET A 38 2.89 -30.07 13.57
C MET A 38 1.75 -29.92 12.57
N GLU A 39 1.89 -29.01 11.61
CA GLU A 39 0.80 -28.74 10.66
C GLU A 39 0.90 -29.53 9.36
N ILE A 40 2.09 -29.94 8.89
CA ILE A 40 2.23 -30.57 7.57
C ILE A 40 3.21 -31.74 7.58
N LEU A 41 2.75 -32.85 7.03
CA LEU A 41 3.54 -34.01 6.62
C LEU A 41 3.60 -34.06 5.09
N VAL A 42 4.78 -34.30 4.51
CA VAL A 42 4.96 -34.59 3.07
C VAL A 42 5.47 -36.01 2.89
N LEU A 43 4.80 -36.81 2.06
CA LEU A 43 5.19 -38.19 1.74
C LEU A 43 5.67 -38.30 0.29
N GLU A 44 6.95 -38.62 0.10
CA GLU A 44 7.63 -38.73 -1.20
C GLU A 44 8.18 -40.16 -1.45
N THR A 45 8.57 -40.44 -2.70
CA THR A 45 9.05 -41.76 -3.13
C THR A 45 10.23 -41.64 -4.11
N GLY A 46 11.44 -41.30 -3.64
CA GLY A 46 12.62 -41.25 -4.51
C GLY A 46 13.81 -40.45 -3.98
N GLY A 47 13.53 -39.44 -3.16
CA GLY A 47 14.52 -38.61 -2.47
C GLY A 47 13.94 -37.23 -2.14
N PRO A 48 14.46 -36.52 -1.12
CA PRO A 48 13.97 -35.18 -0.78
C PRO A 48 14.35 -34.07 -1.79
N GLY A 49 14.91 -34.42 -2.96
CA GLY A 49 15.85 -33.59 -3.70
C GLY A 49 15.32 -32.25 -4.24
N VAL A 50 14.06 -32.19 -4.66
CA VAL A 50 13.48 -30.99 -5.29
C VAL A 50 12.55 -30.25 -4.32
N THR A 51 11.73 -31.00 -3.58
CA THR A 51 10.75 -30.45 -2.63
C THR A 51 11.41 -29.82 -1.40
N GLU A 52 12.43 -30.46 -0.79
CA GLU A 52 13.22 -29.87 0.30
C GLU A 52 13.87 -28.55 -0.14
N MET A 53 14.47 -28.55 -1.33
CA MET A 53 15.17 -27.39 -1.88
C MET A 53 14.21 -26.22 -2.12
N ALA A 54 13.04 -26.48 -2.72
CA ALA A 54 12.00 -25.48 -2.90
C ALA A 54 11.56 -24.88 -1.55
N LEU A 55 11.17 -25.73 -0.59
CA LEU A 55 10.68 -25.30 0.72
C LEU A 55 11.74 -24.49 1.49
N THR A 56 13.00 -24.93 1.44
CA THR A 56 14.13 -24.23 2.07
C THR A 56 14.41 -22.88 1.42
N ASN A 57 14.34 -22.80 0.08
CA ASN A 57 14.51 -21.54 -0.68
C ASN A 57 13.45 -20.50 -0.31
N TYR A 58 12.22 -20.93 -0.03
CA TYR A 58 11.13 -20.07 0.45
C TYR A 58 11.11 -19.84 1.98
N GLY A 59 12.12 -20.33 2.70
CA GLY A 59 12.30 -20.06 4.14
C GLY A 59 11.44 -20.92 5.08
N TYR A 60 10.85 -22.01 4.59
CA TYR A 60 10.10 -22.94 5.44
C TYR A 60 11.06 -23.86 6.23
N PRO A 61 10.83 -24.08 7.53
CA PRO A 61 11.69 -24.93 8.38
C PRO A 61 11.45 -26.42 8.13
N VAL A 62 12.40 -27.10 7.47
CA VAL A 62 12.29 -28.52 7.08
C VAL A 62 13.08 -29.46 8.01
N GLU A 63 12.48 -30.59 8.39
CA GLU A 63 13.18 -31.75 8.97
C GLU A 63 12.87 -33.03 8.17
N ILE A 64 13.91 -33.82 7.84
CA ILE A 64 13.78 -35.11 7.14
C ILE A 64 13.78 -36.26 8.15
N THR A 65 12.85 -37.21 8.01
CA THR A 65 12.89 -38.47 8.76
C THR A 65 12.66 -39.69 7.88
N PHE A 66 13.36 -40.79 8.19
CA PHE A 66 13.21 -42.09 7.53
C PHE A 66 12.27 -43.01 8.34
N THR A 67 11.75 -44.06 7.70
CA THR A 67 10.63 -44.88 8.20
C THR A 67 10.94 -45.69 9.47
N GLY A 68 9.89 -46.00 10.26
CA GLY A 68 9.97 -46.97 11.37
C GLY A 68 9.51 -46.41 12.73
N PRO A 69 10.05 -46.92 13.86
CA PRO A 69 9.68 -46.44 15.20
C PRO A 69 9.90 -44.92 15.39
N ASP A 70 10.87 -44.36 14.69
CA ASP A 70 11.22 -42.94 14.75
C ASP A 70 10.09 -42.04 14.22
N PHE A 71 9.27 -42.50 13.27
CA PHE A 71 8.08 -41.79 12.78
C PHE A 71 7.03 -41.56 13.89
N ASN A 72 6.72 -42.60 14.67
CA ASN A 72 5.78 -42.49 15.78
C ASN A 72 6.34 -41.62 16.92
N VAL A 73 7.65 -41.71 17.18
CA VAL A 73 8.32 -40.86 18.18
C VAL A 73 8.28 -39.39 17.76
N ARG A 74 8.52 -39.07 16.48
CA ARG A 74 8.44 -37.68 16.00
C ARG A 74 7.01 -37.13 16.00
N LEU A 75 6.00 -37.93 15.68
CA LEU A 75 4.60 -37.54 15.83
C LEU A 75 4.18 -37.27 17.29
N ASP A 76 4.84 -37.88 18.28
CA ASP A 76 4.57 -37.66 19.70
C ASP A 76 5.46 -36.56 20.35
N ASP A 77 6.69 -36.33 19.85
CA ASP A 77 7.68 -35.38 20.42
C ASP A 77 7.79 -34.02 19.67
N GLY A 78 7.15 -33.86 18.51
CA GLY A 78 7.28 -32.65 17.67
C GLY A 78 6.75 -31.36 18.29
N THR A 79 7.32 -30.22 17.87
CA THR A 79 6.92 -28.88 18.33
C THR A 79 6.24 -28.06 17.23
N GLU A 80 5.66 -26.92 17.61
CA GLU A 80 5.15 -25.94 16.65
C GLU A 80 6.31 -25.47 15.75
N TRP A 81 6.07 -25.38 14.43
CA TRP A 81 7.01 -24.98 13.36
C TRP A 81 7.95 -26.05 12.76
N ASP A 82 7.67 -27.35 12.90
CA ASP A 82 8.43 -28.40 12.18
C ASP A 82 7.66 -28.92 10.93
N LEU A 83 8.18 -28.72 9.71
CA LEU A 83 7.67 -29.33 8.46
C LEU A 83 8.42 -30.64 8.19
N VAL A 84 7.72 -31.77 8.22
CA VAL A 84 8.36 -33.10 8.13
C VAL A 84 8.22 -33.70 6.73
N ILE A 85 9.36 -33.94 6.08
CA ILE A 85 9.46 -34.68 4.81
C ILE A 85 9.85 -36.14 5.10
N ILE A 86 9.12 -37.07 4.49
CA ILE A 86 9.36 -38.52 4.60
C ILE A 86 9.60 -39.10 3.22
N ASP A 87 10.73 -39.80 3.07
CA ASP A 87 11.12 -40.55 1.87
C ASP A 87 11.59 -41.96 2.26
N ASP A 88 11.07 -42.98 1.56
CA ASP A 88 11.62 -44.35 1.53
C ASP A 88 11.05 -45.11 0.32
N PRO A 89 11.77 -45.20 -0.81
CA PRO A 89 11.30 -45.91 -2.00
C PRO A 89 11.41 -47.45 -1.88
N THR A 90 11.70 -47.99 -0.69
CA THR A 90 12.02 -49.42 -0.50
C THR A 90 11.16 -50.17 0.51
N THR A 91 10.29 -49.50 1.27
CA THR A 91 9.39 -50.18 2.24
C THR A 91 7.93 -49.74 2.16
N THR A 92 7.02 -50.62 2.58
CA THR A 92 5.58 -50.30 2.70
C THR A 92 5.32 -49.58 4.03
N PHE A 93 4.91 -48.32 3.96
CA PHE A 93 4.53 -47.49 5.11
C PHE A 93 3.28 -48.02 5.83
N ASP A 94 3.25 -47.90 7.17
CA ASP A 94 2.04 -48.15 7.97
C ASP A 94 1.24 -46.85 8.07
N THR A 95 0.07 -46.82 7.45
CA THR A 95 -0.81 -45.64 7.34
C THR A 95 -1.64 -45.37 8.59
N ILE A 96 -1.69 -46.29 9.57
CA ILE A 96 -2.53 -46.16 10.76
C ILE A 96 -2.20 -44.90 11.60
N PRO A 97 -0.93 -44.53 11.86
CA PRO A 97 -0.62 -43.33 12.64
C PRO A 97 -0.96 -42.04 11.87
N LEU A 98 -0.82 -42.05 10.53
CA LEU A 98 -1.25 -40.94 9.67
C LEU A 98 -2.77 -40.74 9.73
N GLN A 99 -3.55 -41.82 9.64
CA GLN A 99 -5.01 -41.77 9.81
C GLN A 99 -5.37 -41.17 11.18
N MET A 100 -4.74 -41.66 12.26
CA MET A 100 -4.96 -41.15 13.62
C MET A 100 -4.55 -39.68 13.82
N TYR A 101 -3.60 -39.16 13.04
CA TYR A 101 -3.18 -37.76 13.05
C TYR A 101 -4.19 -36.86 12.31
N ILE A 102 -4.65 -37.27 11.12
CA ILE A 102 -5.68 -36.54 10.34
C ILE A 102 -7.03 -36.54 11.09
N ASP A 103 -7.44 -37.67 11.66
CA ASP A 103 -8.64 -37.79 12.48
C ASP A 103 -8.58 -36.90 13.75
N ALA A 104 -7.38 -36.65 14.27
CA ALA A 104 -7.15 -35.76 15.42
C ALA A 104 -7.11 -34.26 15.06
N GLY A 105 -7.18 -33.90 13.76
CA GLY A 105 -7.23 -32.50 13.30
C GLY A 105 -5.99 -32.01 12.54
N GLY A 106 -4.95 -32.82 12.38
CA GLY A 106 -3.74 -32.43 11.64
C GLY A 106 -3.95 -32.28 10.13
N ARG A 107 -3.07 -31.53 9.45
CA ARG A 107 -3.07 -31.38 7.98
C ARG A 107 -1.91 -32.17 7.33
N ALA A 108 -2.08 -32.58 6.08
CA ALA A 108 -1.09 -33.40 5.36
C ALA A 108 -1.10 -33.19 3.84
N ILE A 109 0.07 -33.42 3.23
CA ILE A 109 0.29 -33.59 1.80
C ILE A 109 0.62 -35.06 1.55
N VAL A 110 -0.16 -35.73 0.71
CA VAL A 110 -0.01 -37.18 0.47
C VAL A 110 0.02 -37.49 -1.04
N ASN A 111 1.01 -38.26 -1.46
CA ASN A 111 1.13 -38.76 -2.84
C ASN A 111 -0.04 -39.71 -3.19
N TYR A 112 -0.64 -39.53 -4.37
CA TYR A 112 -1.75 -40.34 -4.88
C TYR A 112 -1.51 -41.86 -4.85
N GLY A 113 -0.27 -42.31 -5.05
CA GLY A 113 0.10 -43.73 -5.05
C GLY A 113 -0.20 -44.40 -3.70
N ALA A 114 0.15 -43.73 -2.60
CA ALA A 114 -0.13 -44.21 -1.25
C ALA A 114 -1.65 -44.29 -0.98
N ILE A 115 -2.41 -43.31 -1.48
CA ILE A 115 -3.87 -43.24 -1.29
C ILE A 115 -4.60 -44.28 -2.13
N ALA A 116 -4.21 -44.46 -3.40
CA ALA A 116 -4.83 -45.42 -4.31
C ALA A 116 -4.70 -46.87 -3.80
N SER A 117 -3.59 -47.18 -3.12
CA SER A 117 -3.33 -48.52 -2.57
C SER A 117 -3.97 -48.81 -1.20
N ASP A 118 -4.48 -47.79 -0.48
CA ASP A 118 -4.97 -47.93 0.90
C ASP A 118 -6.45 -47.55 1.08
N PRO A 119 -7.37 -48.54 1.22
CA PRO A 119 -8.79 -48.28 1.44
C PRO A 119 -9.15 -47.63 2.78
N ALA A 120 -8.32 -47.76 3.82
CA ALA A 120 -8.56 -47.16 5.13
C ALA A 120 -8.19 -45.67 5.10
N LEU A 121 -7.08 -45.32 4.45
CA LEU A 121 -6.69 -43.92 4.21
C LEU A 121 -7.73 -43.22 3.32
N GLN A 122 -8.21 -43.87 2.26
CA GLN A 122 -9.33 -43.36 1.45
C GLN A 122 -10.58 -43.06 2.30
N MET A 123 -10.90 -43.91 3.28
CA MET A 123 -12.04 -43.69 4.19
C MET A 123 -11.83 -42.49 5.12
N THR A 124 -10.64 -42.33 5.72
CA THR A 124 -10.28 -41.15 6.55
C THR A 124 -10.32 -39.85 5.75
N LEU A 125 -9.94 -39.88 4.47
CA LEU A 125 -10.00 -38.72 3.58
C LEU A 125 -11.43 -38.43 3.06
N GLY A 126 -12.33 -39.41 3.11
CA GLY A 126 -13.68 -39.27 2.53
C GLY A 126 -13.68 -39.35 1.00
N ILE A 127 -12.79 -40.16 0.41
CA ILE A 127 -12.71 -40.39 -1.03
C ILE A 127 -12.79 -41.88 -1.37
N SER A 128 -12.91 -42.22 -2.66
CA SER A 128 -12.83 -43.60 -3.15
C SER A 128 -12.21 -43.68 -4.55
N SER A 129 -11.27 -44.61 -4.78
CA SER A 129 -10.76 -44.95 -6.11
C SER A 129 -11.75 -45.81 -6.90
N THR A 130 -12.05 -45.47 -8.15
CA THR A 130 -13.20 -46.02 -8.89
C THR A 130 -12.85 -46.71 -10.22
N ASP A 131 -11.92 -46.18 -11.01
CA ASP A 131 -11.52 -46.69 -12.34
C ASP A 131 -10.01 -46.56 -12.57
N GLN A 132 -9.50 -47.39 -13.49
CA GLN A 132 -8.16 -47.28 -14.11
C GLN A 132 -8.31 -46.73 -15.54
N LEU A 133 -7.72 -45.58 -15.82
CA LEU A 133 -7.97 -44.73 -16.98
C LEU A 133 -7.07 -45.06 -18.19
N LEU A 134 -7.70 -45.50 -19.28
CA LEU A 134 -7.01 -45.93 -20.52
C LEU A 134 -6.53 -44.77 -21.41
N ALA A 135 -6.91 -43.53 -21.11
CA ALA A 135 -6.48 -42.32 -21.81
C ALA A 135 -6.69 -41.08 -20.90
N PRO A 136 -5.99 -39.95 -21.15
CA PRO A 136 -6.27 -38.66 -20.50
C PRO A 136 -7.69 -38.15 -20.78
N ALA A 137 -8.22 -37.31 -19.89
CA ALA A 137 -9.45 -36.53 -20.09
C ALA A 137 -9.14 -35.04 -19.98
N ASP A 138 -9.96 -34.20 -20.63
CA ASP A 138 -9.82 -32.73 -20.58
C ASP A 138 -10.10 -32.18 -19.17
N LEU A 139 -9.49 -31.03 -18.84
CA LEU A 139 -9.42 -30.48 -17.49
C LEU A 139 -9.83 -29.00 -17.44
N PHE A 140 -10.10 -28.52 -16.22
CA PHE A 140 -10.46 -27.14 -15.93
C PHE A 140 -9.24 -26.37 -15.37
N ALA A 141 -9.00 -25.16 -15.87
CA ALA A 141 -7.94 -24.27 -15.39
C ALA A 141 -8.33 -23.54 -14.09
N TRP A 142 -7.33 -23.04 -13.36
CA TRP A 142 -7.54 -22.08 -12.27
C TRP A 142 -7.29 -20.66 -12.81
N ASP A 143 -8.09 -19.69 -12.36
CA ASP A 143 -7.81 -18.26 -12.61
C ASP A 143 -7.01 -17.72 -11.41
N LEU A 144 -5.88 -17.05 -11.68
CA LEU A 144 -5.02 -16.44 -10.66
C LEU A 144 -4.99 -14.91 -10.78
N THR A 145 -6.00 -14.29 -11.39
CA THR A 145 -6.17 -12.83 -11.32
C THR A 145 -6.52 -12.39 -9.89
N PRO A 146 -5.73 -11.50 -9.25
CA PRO A 146 -6.15 -10.84 -8.01
C PRO A 146 -7.45 -10.06 -8.27
N PRO A 147 -8.41 -10.01 -7.32
CA PRO A 147 -8.30 -10.43 -5.92
C PRO A 147 -8.81 -11.86 -5.63
N THR A 148 -9.38 -12.56 -6.61
CA THR A 148 -10.10 -13.81 -6.38
C THR A 148 -9.21 -15.05 -6.57
N MET A 149 -8.48 -15.45 -5.52
CA MET A 149 -7.94 -16.81 -5.40
C MET A 149 -9.08 -17.81 -5.14
N ASP A 150 -9.95 -17.99 -6.13
CA ASP A 150 -11.18 -18.78 -6.02
C ASP A 150 -11.02 -20.13 -6.71
N PHE A 151 -11.13 -21.22 -5.95
CA PHE A 151 -11.52 -22.50 -6.53
C PHE A 151 -12.98 -22.37 -6.95
N HIS A 152 -13.21 -22.05 -8.22
CA HIS A 152 -14.56 -21.89 -8.78
C HIS A 152 -15.41 -23.10 -8.37
N PRO A 153 -16.44 -22.94 -7.50
CA PRO A 153 -17.22 -24.07 -7.04
C PRO A 153 -18.07 -24.54 -8.23
N VAL A 154 -17.60 -25.57 -8.94
CA VAL A 154 -18.34 -26.13 -10.06
C VAL A 154 -19.56 -26.84 -9.50
N TRP A 155 -20.76 -26.29 -9.78
CA TRP A 155 -22.05 -26.72 -9.22
C TRP A 155 -22.51 -28.12 -9.68
N ASP A 156 -21.62 -28.93 -10.26
CA ASP A 156 -21.90 -30.24 -10.83
C ASP A 156 -20.86 -31.28 -10.36
N LEU A 157 -20.95 -31.64 -9.08
CA LEU A 157 -20.08 -32.57 -8.32
C LEU A 157 -20.24 -34.06 -8.76
N LEU A 158 -20.58 -34.30 -10.03
CA LEU A 158 -20.94 -35.60 -10.61
C LEU A 158 -19.96 -36.11 -11.68
N VAL A 159 -18.85 -35.41 -11.93
CA VAL A 159 -17.82 -35.80 -12.92
C VAL A 159 -16.49 -36.17 -12.22
N PRO A 160 -16.21 -37.47 -11.96
CA PRO A 160 -15.00 -37.87 -11.23
C PRO A 160 -13.70 -37.82 -12.07
N LEU A 161 -12.61 -37.45 -11.39
CA LEU A 161 -11.30 -36.98 -11.88
C LEU A 161 -10.35 -38.05 -12.42
N SER A 162 -9.30 -37.63 -13.11
CA SER A 162 -8.26 -38.50 -13.68
C SER A 162 -6.83 -38.06 -13.32
N VAL A 163 -6.11 -38.91 -12.57
CA VAL A 163 -4.67 -38.73 -12.22
C VAL A 163 -3.83 -39.70 -13.04
N LEU A 164 -2.85 -39.23 -13.83
CA LEU A 164 -1.96 -40.06 -14.66
C LEU A 164 -0.63 -40.36 -13.95
N PRO A 165 -0.02 -41.55 -14.11
CA PRO A 165 1.33 -41.83 -13.63
C PRO A 165 2.43 -41.37 -14.59
N ASP A 166 3.67 -41.49 -14.11
CA ASP A 166 4.95 -41.21 -14.77
C ASP A 166 5.06 -41.66 -16.25
N THR A 167 5.76 -40.85 -17.04
CA THR A 167 6.05 -41.08 -18.46
C THR A 167 7.21 -42.05 -18.73
N GLY A 168 7.81 -42.62 -17.68
CA GLY A 168 9.07 -43.38 -17.73
C GLY A 168 9.12 -44.62 -18.63
N THR A 169 8.00 -45.31 -18.91
CA THR A 169 7.99 -46.43 -19.87
C THR A 169 6.75 -46.52 -20.76
N ALA A 170 6.98 -46.79 -22.05
CA ALA A 170 5.93 -46.90 -23.06
C ALA A 170 5.13 -48.22 -22.94
N GLY A 171 4.12 -48.21 -22.08
CA GLY A 171 3.04 -49.19 -22.07
C GLY A 171 2.73 -49.80 -20.70
N ALA A 172 1.53 -49.50 -20.21
CA ALA A 172 0.93 -50.00 -18.96
C ALA A 172 1.42 -49.37 -17.66
N ASP A 173 1.16 -48.06 -17.51
CA ASP A 173 0.62 -47.58 -16.24
C ASP A 173 -0.64 -46.73 -16.49
N VAL A 174 -1.61 -46.81 -15.57
CA VAL A 174 -3.03 -46.55 -15.87
C VAL A 174 -3.61 -45.65 -14.79
N GLY A 175 -4.05 -44.45 -15.17
CA GLY A 175 -4.39 -43.41 -14.20
C GLY A 175 -5.50 -43.80 -13.22
N THR A 176 -5.44 -43.33 -11.97
CA THR A 176 -6.48 -43.65 -10.96
C THR A 176 -7.53 -42.56 -10.88
N ARG A 177 -8.80 -42.98 -10.88
CA ARG A 177 -9.96 -42.10 -10.76
C ARG A 177 -10.46 -41.99 -9.33
N PHE A 178 -10.32 -40.82 -8.71
CA PHE A 178 -10.90 -40.55 -7.39
C PHE A 178 -12.30 -39.93 -7.50
N THR A 179 -13.18 -40.39 -6.61
CA THR A 179 -14.52 -39.85 -6.37
C THR A 179 -14.59 -39.38 -4.92
N VAL A 180 -15.16 -38.20 -4.66
CA VAL A 180 -15.21 -37.56 -3.34
C VAL A 180 -16.58 -37.78 -2.69
N ALA A 181 -16.63 -37.95 -1.37
CA ALA A 181 -17.89 -38.06 -0.63
C ALA A 181 -18.63 -36.71 -0.53
N VAL A 182 -19.96 -36.76 -0.35
CA VAL A 182 -20.81 -35.56 -0.25
C VAL A 182 -20.38 -34.71 0.95
N GLY A 183 -19.83 -33.52 0.69
CA GLY A 183 -19.47 -32.52 1.71
C GLY A 183 -17.98 -32.16 1.83
N ALA A 184 -17.11 -32.63 0.93
CA ALA A 184 -15.75 -32.10 0.81
C ALA A 184 -15.64 -31.15 -0.41
N ASN A 185 -14.77 -30.14 -0.27
CA ASN A 185 -14.49 -29.12 -1.28
C ASN A 185 -13.27 -29.52 -2.12
N GLY A 186 -13.29 -29.28 -3.44
CA GLY A 186 -12.08 -29.24 -4.28
C GLY A 186 -11.83 -30.40 -5.26
N VAL A 187 -11.44 -30.03 -6.48
CA VAL A 187 -11.22 -30.88 -7.68
C VAL A 187 -10.13 -30.19 -8.54
N GLY A 188 -9.07 -30.90 -8.94
CA GLY A 188 -8.03 -30.45 -9.87
C GLY A 188 -7.33 -31.59 -10.62
N GLY A 189 -6.69 -31.30 -11.77
CA GLY A 189 -5.98 -32.28 -12.60
C GLY A 189 -4.76 -31.71 -13.36
N PHE A 190 -4.05 -32.57 -14.11
CA PHE A 190 -2.73 -32.29 -14.70
C PHE A 190 -2.72 -31.94 -16.21
N THR A 191 -2.04 -30.86 -16.61
CA THR A 191 -1.71 -30.58 -18.02
C THR A 191 -0.27 -31.01 -18.35
N PRO A 192 0.06 -31.45 -19.59
CA PRO A 192 1.41 -31.92 -19.94
C PRO A 192 2.52 -30.86 -19.91
N THR A 193 2.14 -29.58 -19.76
CA THR A 193 3.03 -28.42 -19.73
C THR A 193 2.42 -27.41 -18.74
N PRO A 194 2.45 -27.70 -17.43
CA PRO A 194 1.70 -26.91 -16.46
C PRO A 194 2.27 -25.49 -16.37
N MET A 195 1.37 -24.50 -16.46
CA MET A 195 1.70 -23.12 -16.12
C MET A 195 1.67 -22.94 -14.58
N PRO A 196 2.27 -21.87 -14.02
CA PRO A 196 2.22 -21.59 -12.57
C PRO A 196 0.80 -21.50 -11.97
N SER A 197 -0.23 -21.41 -12.82
CA SER A 197 -1.66 -21.37 -12.52
C SER A 197 -2.41 -22.69 -12.73
N GLU A 198 -1.73 -23.84 -12.86
CA GLU A 198 -2.36 -25.14 -13.14
C GLU A 198 -1.81 -26.25 -12.23
N ALA A 199 -2.69 -26.99 -11.52
CA ALA A 199 -2.27 -28.12 -10.69
C ALA A 199 -3.30 -29.24 -10.50
N GLY A 200 -2.77 -30.47 -10.40
CA GLY A 200 -3.52 -31.70 -10.14
C GLY A 200 -3.66 -32.02 -8.65
N ILE A 201 -4.71 -31.49 -8.01
CA ILE A 201 -4.98 -31.63 -6.57
C ILE A 201 -6.36 -32.24 -6.32
N VAL A 202 -6.45 -33.18 -5.36
CA VAL A 202 -7.71 -33.48 -4.67
C VAL A 202 -7.64 -32.94 -3.25
N ILE A 203 -8.54 -32.01 -2.92
CA ILE A 203 -8.71 -31.49 -1.56
C ILE A 203 -9.79 -32.33 -0.87
N ALA A 204 -9.57 -32.70 0.39
CA ALA A 204 -10.45 -33.63 1.09
C ALA A 204 -10.56 -33.33 2.60
N ASN A 205 -11.54 -33.96 3.24
CA ASN A 205 -11.78 -33.92 4.69
C ASN A 205 -11.93 -32.51 5.31
N GLY A 206 -12.56 -31.58 4.57
CA GLY A 206 -12.79 -30.20 5.01
C GLY A 206 -11.51 -29.36 5.02
N ASP A 207 -10.84 -29.32 3.87
CA ASP A 207 -9.65 -28.49 3.59
C ASP A 207 -8.40 -28.85 4.43
N ARG A 208 -8.40 -30.05 5.02
CA ARG A 208 -7.31 -30.57 5.89
C ARG A 208 -6.31 -31.47 5.18
N THR A 209 -6.58 -31.95 3.97
CA THR A 209 -5.62 -32.82 3.26
C THR A 209 -5.61 -32.55 1.77
N VAL A 210 -4.39 -32.50 1.23
CA VAL A 210 -4.08 -32.31 -0.18
C VAL A 210 -3.47 -33.60 -0.71
N ALA A 211 -4.15 -34.23 -1.66
CA ALA A 211 -3.61 -35.36 -2.42
C ALA A 211 -2.99 -34.86 -3.73
N ILE A 212 -1.72 -35.19 -3.97
CA ILE A 212 -0.97 -34.73 -5.14
C ILE A 212 -0.76 -35.89 -6.12
N GLY A 213 -1.04 -35.63 -7.40
CA GLY A 213 -1.07 -36.63 -8.47
C GLY A 213 0.26 -37.03 -9.10
N HIS A 214 1.41 -36.61 -8.55
CA HIS A 214 2.72 -36.80 -9.18
C HIS A 214 3.79 -37.33 -8.22
N ASP A 215 4.82 -37.92 -8.83
CA ASP A 215 6.13 -38.12 -8.22
C ASP A 215 7.02 -36.90 -8.56
N PHE A 216 7.45 -36.16 -7.55
CA PHE A 216 8.16 -34.88 -7.71
C PHE A 216 9.52 -35.02 -8.40
N ASP A 217 10.16 -36.19 -8.31
CA ASP A 217 11.45 -36.49 -8.95
C ASP A 217 11.35 -36.63 -10.49
N THR A 218 10.14 -36.65 -11.05
CA THR A 218 9.91 -36.79 -12.50
C THR A 218 9.71 -35.46 -13.24
N ILE A 219 9.64 -34.34 -12.51
CA ILE A 219 9.42 -32.98 -13.03
C ILE A 219 10.75 -32.20 -12.97
N ASP A 220 10.99 -31.26 -13.91
CA ASP A 220 12.17 -30.40 -13.81
C ASP A 220 12.05 -29.36 -12.67
N ALA A 221 13.18 -28.97 -12.10
CA ALA A 221 13.21 -28.10 -10.92
C ALA A 221 12.54 -26.72 -11.16
N LEU A 222 12.62 -26.18 -12.39
CA LEU A 222 12.00 -24.92 -12.77
C LEU A 222 10.47 -24.96 -12.71
N THR A 223 9.88 -26.14 -12.96
CA THR A 223 8.44 -26.36 -12.93
C THR A 223 7.96 -26.81 -11.54
N ALA A 224 8.80 -27.52 -10.79
CA ALA A 224 8.48 -28.04 -9.46
C ALA A 224 8.51 -26.97 -8.34
N GLU A 225 9.46 -26.02 -8.35
CA GLU A 225 9.59 -25.03 -7.27
C GLU A 225 8.32 -24.16 -7.05
N PRO A 226 7.70 -23.54 -8.09
CA PRO A 226 6.49 -22.74 -7.91
C PRO A 226 5.28 -23.58 -7.48
N PHE A 227 5.21 -24.83 -7.94
CA PHE A 227 4.14 -25.76 -7.59
C PHE A 227 4.17 -26.12 -6.10
N VAL A 228 5.35 -26.45 -5.56
CA VAL A 228 5.56 -26.73 -4.14
C VAL A 228 5.28 -25.49 -3.31
N GLN A 229 5.75 -24.31 -3.76
CA GLN A 229 5.48 -23.03 -3.11
C GLN A 229 3.97 -22.76 -2.98
N ASN A 230 3.21 -22.84 -4.06
CA ASN A 230 1.77 -22.55 -4.06
C ASN A 230 1.00 -23.53 -3.16
N THR A 231 1.34 -24.82 -3.22
CA THR A 231 0.68 -25.87 -2.44
C THR A 231 0.96 -25.72 -0.94
N ALA A 232 2.22 -25.46 -0.56
CA ALA A 232 2.60 -25.20 0.84
C ALA A 232 2.00 -23.89 1.35
N THR A 233 2.02 -22.82 0.54
CA THR A 233 1.47 -21.51 0.92
C THR A 233 -0.03 -21.59 1.15
N TRP A 234 -0.79 -22.33 0.34
CA TRP A 234 -2.22 -22.56 0.58
C TRP A 234 -2.47 -23.34 1.87
N LEU A 235 -1.72 -24.42 2.14
CA LEU A 235 -1.87 -25.19 3.39
C LEU A 235 -1.50 -24.40 4.65
N LEU A 236 -0.47 -23.55 4.58
CA LEU A 236 0.05 -22.75 5.71
C LEU A 236 -0.69 -21.43 5.92
N ARG A 237 -1.31 -20.84 4.87
CA ARG A 237 -2.09 -19.59 4.96
C ARG A 237 -3.60 -19.79 4.90
N GLY A 238 -4.08 -20.96 4.50
CA GLY A 238 -5.49 -21.37 4.41
C GLY A 238 -6.18 -21.53 5.77
N GLY A 239 -6.13 -20.49 6.59
CA GLY A 239 -6.77 -20.38 7.89
C GLY A 239 -7.32 -18.98 8.21
N CYS A 240 -6.83 -17.94 7.52
CA CYS A 240 -7.24 -16.55 7.75
C CYS A 240 -7.18 -15.73 6.46
N VAL A 241 -8.21 -15.81 5.62
CA VAL A 241 -8.45 -14.88 4.50
C VAL A 241 -9.84 -14.23 4.64
N PRO A 242 -10.09 -13.44 5.71
CA PRO A 242 -11.32 -12.68 5.82
C PRO A 242 -11.30 -11.41 4.96
N ILE A 243 -10.19 -10.65 4.88
CA ILE A 243 -10.18 -9.35 4.20
C ILE A 243 -10.22 -9.55 2.67
N ASP A 244 -11.29 -9.05 2.04
CA ASP A 244 -11.58 -9.08 0.59
C ASP A 244 -11.16 -7.78 -0.10
N ILE A 245 -11.41 -6.65 0.56
CA ILE A 245 -10.92 -5.33 0.18
C ILE A 245 -10.78 -4.47 1.45
N PHE A 246 -9.79 -3.59 1.48
CA PHE A 246 -9.67 -2.50 2.45
C PHE A 246 -9.35 -1.20 1.71
N GLU A 247 -10.17 -0.18 1.94
CA GLU A 247 -10.03 1.15 1.37
C GLU A 247 -10.07 2.20 2.49
N CYS A 248 -9.36 3.30 2.31
CA CYS A 248 -9.38 4.45 3.19
C CYS A 248 -9.48 5.73 2.37
N SER A 249 -10.34 6.64 2.79
CA SER A 249 -10.57 7.93 2.13
C SER A 249 -10.69 9.04 3.17
N ALA A 250 -10.24 10.25 2.84
CA ALA A 250 -10.44 11.43 3.68
C ALA A 250 -11.55 12.30 3.09
N ASP A 251 -12.48 12.74 3.94
CA ASP A 251 -13.43 13.80 3.59
C ASP A 251 -12.70 15.14 3.49
N CYS A 252 -12.70 15.72 2.29
CA CYS A 252 -11.96 16.93 1.93
C CYS A 252 -12.31 18.18 2.75
N ASN A 253 -13.47 18.20 3.42
CA ASN A 253 -14.00 19.39 4.10
C ASN A 253 -13.91 19.28 5.63
N THR A 254 -13.69 18.07 6.17
CA THR A 254 -13.73 17.79 7.61
C THR A 254 -12.49 17.07 8.13
N GLY A 255 -11.59 16.63 7.25
CA GLY A 255 -10.43 15.81 7.60
C GLY A 255 -10.79 14.41 8.12
N THR A 256 -12.07 14.03 8.10
CA THR A 256 -12.52 12.74 8.61
C THR A 256 -12.09 11.62 7.65
N VAL A 257 -11.26 10.71 8.13
CA VAL A 257 -10.92 9.47 7.44
C VAL A 257 -12.03 8.45 7.63
N LEU A 258 -12.59 7.96 6.53
CA LEU A 258 -13.44 6.78 6.49
C LEU A 258 -12.61 5.57 6.06
N LEU A 259 -12.59 4.55 6.91
CA LEU A 259 -12.05 3.22 6.63
C LEU A 259 -13.22 2.31 6.23
N GLU A 260 -13.13 1.63 5.10
CA GLU A 260 -14.12 0.66 4.65
C GLU A 260 -13.44 -0.67 4.28
N TRP A 261 -13.96 -1.79 4.77
CA TRP A 261 -13.42 -3.10 4.43
C TRP A 261 -14.51 -4.17 4.32
N ARG A 262 -14.20 -5.29 3.68
CA ARG A 262 -15.11 -6.44 3.56
C ARG A 262 -14.50 -7.69 4.14
N ILE A 263 -15.34 -8.45 4.85
CA ILE A 263 -15.01 -9.76 5.39
C ILE A 263 -15.74 -10.83 4.57
N PHE A 264 -15.00 -11.68 3.85
CA PHE A 264 -15.51 -12.78 3.03
C PHE A 264 -15.59 -14.11 3.80
N ASN A 265 -16.52 -14.99 3.40
CA ASN A 265 -16.71 -16.32 3.98
C ASN A 265 -15.78 -17.37 3.32
N GLY A 266 -14.47 -17.12 3.28
CA GLY A 266 -13.46 -18.00 2.68
C GLY A 266 -12.64 -18.83 3.68
N GLY A 267 -12.89 -18.69 4.99
CA GLY A 267 -12.09 -19.35 6.03
C GLY A 267 -12.75 -19.29 7.42
N ALA A 268 -11.97 -19.50 8.48
CA ALA A 268 -12.47 -19.38 9.84
C ALA A 268 -12.88 -17.92 10.13
N PRO A 269 -14.05 -17.66 10.75
CA PRO A 269 -14.48 -16.30 11.04
C PRO A 269 -13.53 -15.63 12.03
N PRO A 270 -13.16 -14.35 11.81
CA PRO A 270 -12.24 -13.65 12.69
C PRO A 270 -12.82 -13.52 14.10
N SER A 271 -11.96 -13.78 15.08
CA SER A 271 -12.24 -13.69 16.52
C SER A 271 -12.23 -12.26 17.07
N GLY A 272 -11.63 -11.32 16.33
CA GLY A 272 -11.59 -9.89 16.63
C GLY A 272 -11.08 -9.08 15.45
N ILE A 273 -11.20 -7.76 15.56
CA ILE A 273 -10.59 -6.79 14.63
C ILE A 273 -9.76 -5.82 15.48
N GLU A 274 -8.54 -5.55 15.02
CA GLU A 274 -7.68 -4.47 15.50
C GLU A 274 -7.47 -3.50 14.34
N ILE A 275 -7.61 -2.20 14.61
CA ILE A 275 -7.28 -1.13 13.67
C ILE A 275 -5.95 -0.53 14.14
N LEU A 276 -4.98 -0.39 13.25
CA LEU A 276 -3.76 0.35 13.53
C LEU A 276 -3.81 1.73 12.87
N PHE A 277 -3.23 2.72 13.54
CA PHE A 277 -2.98 4.07 13.07
C PHE A 277 -1.50 4.38 13.28
N ASN A 278 -0.76 4.62 12.20
CA ASN A 278 0.69 4.81 12.19
C ASN A 278 1.43 3.72 13.02
N GLY A 279 1.05 2.46 12.78
CA GLY A 279 1.58 1.26 13.46
C GLY A 279 1.14 1.05 14.92
N SER A 280 0.32 1.95 15.48
CA SER A 280 -0.16 1.88 16.87
C SER A 280 -1.64 1.49 16.96
N PRO A 281 -2.08 0.64 17.92
CA PRO A 281 -3.49 0.25 18.03
C PRO A 281 -4.44 1.42 18.31
N LEU A 282 -5.43 1.58 17.44
CA LEU A 282 -6.49 2.59 17.53
C LEU A 282 -7.73 1.99 18.24
N PRO A 283 -8.18 2.56 19.38
CA PRO A 283 -9.30 2.01 20.13
C PRO A 283 -10.64 2.28 19.44
N GLY A 284 -11.62 1.40 19.67
CA GLY A 284 -12.98 1.55 19.14
C GLY A 284 -13.29 0.70 17.91
N ALA A 285 -12.34 -0.14 17.46
CA ALA A 285 -12.54 -1.12 16.40
C ALA A 285 -13.87 -1.90 16.59
N PRO A 286 -14.74 -1.96 15.57
CA PRO A 286 -16.02 -2.66 15.66
C PRO A 286 -15.80 -4.18 15.73
N PRO A 287 -16.71 -4.93 16.40
CA PRO A 287 -16.63 -6.39 16.42
C PRO A 287 -16.80 -6.97 15.01
N PRO A 288 -16.13 -8.09 14.67
CA PRO A 288 -16.21 -8.68 13.35
C PRO A 288 -17.65 -9.06 12.98
N CYS A 289 -18.07 -8.65 11.79
CA CYS A 289 -19.32 -9.11 11.21
C CYS A 289 -19.28 -10.63 10.94
N GLN A 290 -20.45 -11.25 10.84
CA GLN A 290 -20.59 -12.65 10.49
C GLN A 290 -21.16 -12.73 9.07
N PRO A 291 -20.34 -13.08 8.06
CA PRO A 291 -20.83 -13.16 6.69
C PRO A 291 -21.83 -14.32 6.54
N PRO A 292 -22.82 -14.21 5.65
CA PRO A 292 -23.68 -15.34 5.29
C PRO A 292 -22.86 -16.43 4.58
N MET A 293 -23.35 -17.67 4.59
CA MET A 293 -22.65 -18.86 4.06
C MET A 293 -22.16 -18.78 2.59
N SER A 294 -22.56 -17.76 1.84
CA SER A 294 -22.18 -17.54 0.44
C SER A 294 -22.04 -16.04 0.10
N GLY A 295 -21.37 -15.26 0.95
CA GLY A 295 -21.13 -13.83 0.68
C GLY A 295 -20.10 -13.19 1.60
N SER A 296 -19.93 -11.88 1.45
CA SER A 296 -19.14 -11.02 2.34
C SER A 296 -20.03 -10.14 3.22
N CYS A 297 -19.44 -9.54 4.24
CA CYS A 297 -20.06 -8.47 5.03
C CYS A 297 -19.15 -7.24 5.04
N ALA A 298 -19.72 -6.09 4.69
CA ALA A 298 -19.02 -4.80 4.71
C ALA A 298 -19.00 -4.21 6.12
N MET A 299 -17.90 -3.53 6.42
CA MET A 299 -17.57 -2.90 7.69
C MET A 299 -17.02 -1.51 7.41
N SER A 300 -17.24 -0.58 8.33
CA SER A 300 -16.61 0.74 8.27
C SER A 300 -16.32 1.32 9.65
N PHE A 301 -15.36 2.25 9.68
CA PHE A 301 -14.94 2.98 10.87
C PHE A 301 -14.49 4.39 10.47
N SER A 302 -14.86 5.41 11.23
CA SER A 302 -14.41 6.79 11.00
C SER A 302 -13.44 7.26 12.08
N HIS A 303 -12.39 7.95 11.66
CA HIS A 303 -11.38 8.57 12.52
C HIS A 303 -11.11 9.98 12.03
N GLN A 304 -10.95 10.95 12.93
CA GLN A 304 -10.60 12.32 12.58
C GLN A 304 -9.20 12.61 13.12
N PRO A 305 -8.13 12.23 12.38
CA PRO A 305 -6.77 12.64 12.72
C PRO A 305 -6.58 14.13 12.40
N GLY A 306 -5.44 14.69 12.81
CA GLY A 306 -5.01 16.01 12.32
C GLY A 306 -4.45 15.94 10.88
N PRO A 307 -3.96 17.09 10.37
CA PRO A 307 -3.31 17.18 9.06
C PRO A 307 -2.15 16.18 8.90
N GLY A 308 -1.89 15.78 7.65
CA GLY A 308 -0.71 14.99 7.28
C GLY A 308 -1.00 13.66 6.59
N VAL A 309 0.08 12.92 6.35
CA VAL A 309 0.06 11.55 5.82
C VAL A 309 -0.17 10.57 6.96
N HIS A 310 -1.15 9.67 6.81
CA HIS A 310 -1.49 8.66 7.80
C HIS A 310 -1.58 7.27 7.17
N GLN A 311 -1.01 6.28 7.85
CA GLN A 311 -1.06 4.88 7.48
C GLN A 311 -2.00 4.13 8.43
N TYR A 312 -3.00 3.46 7.85
CA TYR A 312 -3.93 2.61 8.58
C TYR A 312 -3.71 1.14 8.21
N ALA A 313 -3.96 0.24 9.15
CA ALA A 313 -4.02 -1.19 8.88
C ALA A 313 -5.23 -1.83 9.57
N ILE A 314 -5.84 -2.82 8.92
CA ILE A 314 -6.89 -3.65 9.51
C ILE A 314 -6.33 -5.05 9.77
N ARG A 315 -6.24 -5.43 11.05
CA ARG A 315 -5.91 -6.78 11.49
C ARG A 315 -7.17 -7.56 11.84
N CYS A 316 -7.48 -8.58 11.07
CA CYS A 316 -8.50 -9.56 11.44
C CYS A 316 -7.85 -10.71 12.21
N LEU A 317 -8.13 -10.79 13.51
CA LEU A 317 -7.51 -11.76 14.43
C LEU A 317 -8.15 -13.14 14.28
N CYS A 318 -7.35 -14.15 13.93
CA CYS A 318 -7.78 -15.54 13.80
C CYS A 318 -7.20 -16.41 14.95
N PRO A 319 -7.72 -17.63 15.18
CA PRO A 319 -7.22 -18.52 16.25
C PRO A 319 -5.72 -18.85 16.15
N PHE A 320 -5.11 -18.69 14.97
CA PHE A 320 -3.71 -19.01 14.66
C PHE A 320 -3.00 -17.86 13.91
N GLY A 321 -3.22 -16.61 14.33
CA GLY A 321 -2.54 -15.43 13.76
C GLY A 321 -3.50 -14.31 13.38
N TYR A 322 -3.17 -13.55 12.33
CA TYR A 322 -4.05 -12.52 11.78
C TYR A 322 -3.85 -12.38 10.26
N SER A 323 -4.86 -11.88 9.56
CA SER A 323 -4.68 -11.26 8.23
C SER A 323 -4.57 -9.75 8.43
N GLU A 324 -3.68 -9.10 7.68
CA GLU A 324 -3.47 -7.65 7.71
C GLU A 324 -3.56 -7.12 6.28
N ASP A 325 -4.21 -5.98 6.13
CA ASP A 325 -4.22 -5.16 4.92
C ASP A 325 -4.02 -3.70 5.32
N GLU A 326 -3.39 -2.90 4.46
CA GLU A 326 -2.92 -1.55 4.78
C GLU A 326 -3.39 -0.52 3.76
N CYS A 327 -3.61 0.71 4.22
CA CYS A 327 -4.01 1.82 3.37
C CYS A 327 -3.39 3.15 3.85
N ARG A 328 -2.83 3.91 2.90
CA ARG A 328 -2.26 5.26 3.12
C ARG A 328 -3.28 6.30 2.70
N VAL A 329 -3.59 7.24 3.59
CA VAL A 329 -4.47 8.39 3.31
C VAL A 329 -3.75 9.68 3.67
N VAL A 330 -4.16 10.78 3.03
CA VAL A 330 -3.64 12.12 3.31
C VAL A 330 -4.81 13.00 3.74
N VAL A 331 -4.66 13.66 4.87
CA VAL A 331 -5.63 14.59 5.44
C VAL A 331 -5.05 15.98 5.33
N GLU A 332 -5.86 16.94 4.87
CA GLU A 332 -5.45 18.33 4.61
C GLU A 332 -4.18 18.39 3.73
N ARG A 333 -4.40 18.11 2.44
CA ARG A 333 -3.36 18.01 1.41
C ARG A 333 -2.82 19.38 1.03
N ARG A 334 -1.56 19.64 1.34
CA ARG A 334 -0.84 20.84 0.86
C ARG A 334 -0.36 20.65 -0.57
N SER A 335 0.13 19.46 -0.91
CA SER A 335 0.77 19.17 -2.21
C SER A 335 0.08 18.07 -3.03
N LEU A 336 0.03 18.25 -4.34
CA LEU A 336 -0.32 17.21 -5.31
C LEU A 336 0.89 16.92 -6.22
N ILE A 337 1.35 15.67 -6.27
CA ILE A 337 2.31 15.22 -7.29
C ILE A 337 1.52 14.62 -8.45
N TRP A 338 1.53 15.30 -9.60
CA TRP A 338 0.99 14.75 -10.84
C TRP A 338 2.13 14.16 -11.67
N ARG A 339 2.17 12.83 -11.73
CA ARG A 339 3.06 12.05 -12.59
C ARG A 339 2.41 11.89 -13.95
N ALA A 340 2.71 12.81 -14.88
CA ALA A 340 2.18 12.72 -16.24
C ALA A 340 3.03 11.78 -17.11
N GLU A 341 4.35 11.73 -16.87
CA GLU A 341 5.25 10.76 -17.48
C GLU A 341 5.14 9.38 -16.82
N LEU A 342 5.00 8.32 -17.64
CA LEU A 342 4.78 6.95 -17.16
C LEU A 342 5.96 6.01 -17.44
N SER A 343 6.95 6.01 -16.54
CA SER A 343 7.97 4.94 -16.41
C SER A 343 8.83 4.63 -17.65
N GLY A 344 9.03 5.59 -18.54
CA GLY A 344 9.92 5.43 -19.71
C GLY A 344 11.42 5.42 -19.36
N GLY A 345 11.77 6.15 -18.30
CA GLY A 345 13.14 6.55 -18.00
C GLY A 345 13.94 5.75 -16.95
N ILE A 346 15.19 6.18 -16.77
CA ILE A 346 16.09 5.85 -15.65
C ILE A 346 15.80 6.76 -14.45
N THR A 347 15.39 8.00 -14.72
CA THR A 347 15.06 9.04 -13.76
C THR A 347 13.57 8.94 -13.40
N ASP A 348 13.28 8.96 -12.09
CA ASP A 348 11.91 9.03 -11.59
C ASP A 348 11.78 10.27 -10.70
N SER A 349 11.40 11.39 -11.33
CA SER A 349 11.08 12.63 -10.61
C SER A 349 9.94 12.46 -9.62
N SER A 350 8.95 11.59 -9.90
CA SER A 350 7.81 11.40 -9.00
C SER A 350 8.25 10.78 -7.67
N ALA A 351 9.12 9.76 -7.73
CA ALA A 351 9.72 9.15 -6.55
C ALA A 351 10.73 10.08 -5.87
N ALA A 352 11.48 10.88 -6.63
CA ALA A 352 12.43 11.85 -6.07
C ALA A 352 11.73 12.99 -5.31
N VAL A 353 10.66 13.57 -5.87
CA VAL A 353 9.83 14.60 -5.22
C VAL A 353 9.13 14.01 -4.01
N ALA A 354 8.47 12.84 -4.16
CA ALA A 354 7.81 12.14 -3.05
C ALA A 354 8.78 11.87 -1.88
N SER A 355 9.97 11.32 -2.17
CA SER A 355 10.98 11.05 -1.13
C SER A 355 11.54 12.31 -0.47
N ALA A 356 11.56 13.45 -1.17
CA ALA A 356 12.00 14.72 -0.60
C ALA A 356 10.90 15.35 0.29
N LEU A 357 9.64 15.27 -0.13
CA LEU A 357 8.48 15.71 0.65
C LEU A 357 8.28 14.86 1.91
N ASP A 358 8.39 13.52 1.83
CA ASP A 358 8.39 12.62 2.99
C ASP A 358 9.49 12.99 4.00
N ALA A 359 10.70 13.35 3.52
CA ALA A 359 11.82 13.75 4.38
C ALA A 359 11.63 15.12 5.06
N LEU A 360 10.78 15.99 4.49
CA LEU A 360 10.41 17.29 5.04
C LEU A 360 9.15 17.22 5.92
N GLY A 361 8.37 16.14 5.83
CA GLY A 361 7.13 15.92 6.57
C GLY A 361 5.88 16.51 5.89
N GLU A 362 5.94 16.77 4.59
CA GLU A 362 4.88 17.40 3.81
C GLU A 362 3.71 16.47 3.49
N SER A 363 2.49 17.01 3.44
CA SER A 363 1.29 16.23 3.09
C SER A 363 1.08 16.22 1.57
N TYR A 364 1.19 15.03 0.95
CA TYR A 364 1.03 14.88 -0.50
C TYR A 364 0.33 13.59 -0.97
N GLU A 365 -0.46 13.75 -2.04
CA GLU A 365 -1.02 12.68 -2.88
C GLU A 365 -0.23 12.57 -4.19
N VAL A 366 -0.13 11.35 -4.74
CA VAL A 366 0.42 11.10 -6.08
C VAL A 366 -0.72 10.66 -6.99
N VAL A 367 -0.83 11.27 -8.16
CA VAL A 367 -1.82 10.92 -9.19
C VAL A 367 -1.17 10.76 -10.55
N ASP A 368 -1.67 9.83 -11.36
CA ASP A 368 -1.27 9.67 -12.77
C ASP A 368 -2.10 10.59 -13.71
N THR A 369 -3.31 10.97 -13.29
CA THR A 369 -4.15 11.92 -14.01
C THR A 369 -4.73 12.95 -13.05
N LEU A 370 -4.88 14.19 -13.51
CA LEU A 370 -5.46 15.27 -12.70
C LEU A 370 -6.91 14.97 -12.27
N ASP A 371 -7.70 14.27 -13.09
CA ASP A 371 -9.06 13.84 -12.73
C ASP A 371 -9.11 12.63 -11.77
N GLY A 372 -7.96 12.01 -11.45
CA GLY A 372 -7.83 10.90 -10.52
C GLY A 372 -7.62 11.28 -9.05
N ALA A 373 -7.44 12.57 -8.74
CA ALA A 373 -7.25 13.04 -7.36
C ALA A 373 -8.50 12.81 -6.48
N ALA A 374 -8.31 12.29 -5.27
CA ALA A 374 -9.45 11.96 -4.40
C ALA A 374 -10.15 13.19 -3.78
N CYS A 375 -9.57 14.39 -3.90
CA CYS A 375 -10.19 15.68 -3.58
C CYS A 375 -10.06 16.66 -4.76
N PRO A 376 -10.90 17.71 -4.84
CA PRO A 376 -10.75 18.76 -5.85
C PRO A 376 -9.35 19.36 -5.83
N ILE A 377 -8.67 19.41 -6.97
CA ILE A 377 -7.26 19.83 -7.07
C ILE A 377 -7.06 21.27 -6.57
N GLN A 378 -8.10 22.11 -6.69
CA GLN A 378 -8.12 23.49 -6.21
C GLN A 378 -7.98 23.62 -4.69
N SER A 379 -8.11 22.53 -3.92
CA SER A 379 -7.90 22.52 -2.46
C SER A 379 -6.45 22.31 -2.04
N ASN A 380 -5.55 21.96 -2.96
CA ASN A 380 -4.11 21.92 -2.67
C ASN A 380 -3.55 23.36 -2.65
N GLU A 381 -2.43 23.56 -1.96
CA GLU A 381 -1.67 24.81 -2.03
C GLU A 381 -0.70 24.82 -3.21
N ARG A 382 -0.23 23.63 -3.61
CA ARG A 382 0.79 23.47 -4.65
C ARG A 382 0.63 22.18 -5.46
N ILE A 383 0.86 22.28 -6.77
CA ILE A 383 0.93 21.14 -7.70
C ILE A 383 2.38 21.00 -8.19
N PHE A 384 2.91 19.78 -8.14
CA PHE A 384 4.12 19.36 -8.84
C PHE A 384 3.71 18.62 -10.12
N ALA A 385 3.71 19.30 -11.26
CA ALA A 385 3.41 18.73 -12.56
C ALA A 385 4.70 18.19 -13.20
N LEU A 386 4.83 16.87 -13.23
CA LEU A 386 6.04 16.18 -13.69
C LEU A 386 5.77 15.60 -15.08
N LEU A 387 6.17 16.35 -16.11
CA LEU A 387 5.89 16.03 -17.52
C LEU A 387 7.01 15.21 -18.17
N GLY A 388 8.19 15.10 -17.55
CA GLY A 388 9.30 14.29 -18.04
C GLY A 388 10.09 14.91 -19.18
N THR A 389 11.09 14.17 -19.66
CA THR A 389 12.04 14.58 -20.69
C THR A 389 11.87 13.82 -22.00
N PHE A 390 12.45 14.32 -23.09
CA PHE A 390 12.39 13.59 -24.37
C PHE A 390 13.17 12.27 -24.20
N PRO A 391 12.75 11.13 -24.78
CA PRO A 391 11.63 10.93 -25.70
C PRO A 391 10.27 10.59 -25.08
N ASP A 392 10.18 10.46 -23.76
CA ASP A 392 9.01 9.90 -23.06
C ASP A 392 8.08 10.98 -22.42
N ASN A 393 8.38 12.27 -22.66
CA ASN A 393 7.64 13.41 -22.11
C ASN A 393 6.14 13.45 -22.46
N HIS A 394 5.35 13.93 -21.51
CA HIS A 394 3.92 14.25 -21.68
C HIS A 394 3.75 15.63 -22.31
N VAL A 395 2.88 15.72 -23.31
CA VAL A 395 2.48 16.99 -23.96
C VAL A 395 1.20 17.49 -23.30
N LEU A 396 1.25 18.66 -22.66
CA LEU A 396 0.09 19.25 -22.00
C LEU A 396 -1.12 19.37 -22.93
N THR A 397 -2.22 18.72 -22.55
CA THR A 397 -3.50 18.92 -23.22
C THR A 397 -4.13 20.25 -22.82
N SER A 398 -5.05 20.76 -23.65
CA SER A 398 -5.78 21.99 -23.34
C SER A 398 -6.66 21.90 -22.09
N ILE A 399 -6.96 20.70 -21.58
CA ILE A 399 -7.74 20.51 -20.34
C ILE A 399 -6.81 20.57 -19.13
N GLU A 400 -5.68 19.87 -19.17
CA GLU A 400 -4.69 19.89 -18.09
C GLU A 400 -4.13 21.30 -17.90
N ALA A 401 -3.79 22.00 -18.99
CA ALA A 401 -3.36 23.39 -18.95
C ALA A 401 -4.41 24.34 -18.32
N GLN A 402 -5.71 24.11 -18.56
CA GLN A 402 -6.79 24.89 -17.90
C GLN A 402 -6.88 24.60 -16.40
N VAL A 403 -6.58 23.38 -15.97
CA VAL A 403 -6.57 23.02 -14.54
C VAL A 403 -5.40 23.69 -13.83
N LEU A 404 -4.19 23.66 -14.41
CA LEU A 404 -3.02 24.34 -13.87
C LEU A 404 -3.20 25.88 -13.86
N GLU A 405 -3.72 26.47 -14.94
CA GLU A 405 -4.03 27.91 -15.02
C GLU A 405 -5.05 28.29 -13.93
N ALA A 406 -6.14 27.55 -13.81
CA ALA A 406 -7.17 27.82 -12.81
C ALA A 406 -6.67 27.67 -11.36
N HIS A 407 -5.68 26.81 -11.12
CA HIS A 407 -5.02 26.68 -9.81
C HIS A 407 -4.21 27.93 -9.46
N VAL A 408 -3.35 28.39 -10.38
CA VAL A 408 -2.57 29.63 -10.23
C VAL A 408 -3.47 30.85 -10.04
N LEU A 409 -4.55 30.94 -10.83
CA LEU A 409 -5.55 32.01 -10.73
C LEU A 409 -6.39 31.98 -9.44
N ALA A 410 -6.37 30.86 -8.70
CA ALA A 410 -7.05 30.70 -7.41
C ALA A 410 -6.10 30.80 -6.20
N GLY A 411 -4.83 31.16 -6.40
CA GLY A 411 -3.83 31.29 -5.33
C GLY A 411 -2.92 30.07 -5.12
N GLY A 412 -3.18 28.95 -5.80
CA GLY A 412 -2.39 27.72 -5.67
C GLY A 412 -1.17 27.70 -6.59
N SER A 413 0.00 27.39 -6.04
CA SER A 413 1.28 27.45 -6.75
C SER A 413 1.52 26.23 -7.66
N VAL A 414 2.31 26.39 -8.72
CA VAL A 414 2.67 25.30 -9.63
C VAL A 414 4.18 25.20 -9.76
N TYR A 415 4.73 24.05 -9.36
CA TYR A 415 5.98 23.55 -9.89
C TYR A 415 5.68 22.77 -11.17
N ILE A 416 6.44 23.01 -12.22
CA ILE A 416 6.31 22.25 -13.47
C ILE A 416 7.66 22.02 -14.12
N GLU A 417 7.90 20.76 -14.46
CA GLU A 417 9.06 20.33 -15.24
C GLU A 417 8.62 19.61 -16.51
N GLY A 418 9.28 19.91 -17.63
CA GLY A 418 9.09 19.22 -18.89
C GLY A 418 10.05 19.72 -19.96
N SER A 419 10.68 18.80 -20.70
CA SER A 419 11.70 19.12 -21.71
C SER A 419 11.18 20.09 -22.78
N ASN A 420 10.28 19.59 -23.61
CA ASN A 420 9.75 20.17 -24.86
C ASN A 420 8.59 21.15 -24.65
N THR A 421 8.12 21.28 -23.40
CA THR A 421 6.89 21.98 -23.01
C THR A 421 6.88 23.46 -23.41
N TRP A 422 8.05 24.05 -23.67
CA TRP A 422 8.25 25.49 -23.77
C TRP A 422 8.53 25.97 -25.20
N GLY A 423 9.41 25.26 -25.92
CA GLY A 423 9.97 25.65 -27.21
C GLY A 423 9.61 24.74 -28.38
N PHE A 424 9.10 23.54 -28.12
CA PHE A 424 8.69 22.57 -29.15
C PHE A 424 7.18 22.31 -29.18
N ASP A 425 6.57 22.10 -28.01
CA ASP A 425 5.15 21.79 -27.89
C ASP A 425 4.24 23.00 -28.19
N PRO A 426 2.95 22.77 -28.55
CA PRO A 426 2.04 23.87 -28.81
C PRO A 426 1.70 24.65 -27.54
N LEU A 427 1.89 25.99 -27.57
CA LEU A 427 1.47 26.91 -26.52
C LEU A 427 0.03 26.63 -26.04
N THR A 428 -0.16 26.68 -24.72
CA THR A 428 -1.44 26.40 -24.07
C THR A 428 -1.99 27.64 -23.36
N VAL A 429 -3.08 27.51 -22.61
CA VAL A 429 -3.55 28.61 -21.74
C VAL A 429 -2.64 28.83 -20.53
N PHE A 430 -1.90 27.79 -20.11
CA PHE A 430 -0.95 27.89 -19.00
C PHE A 430 0.23 28.81 -19.35
N SER A 431 0.58 28.90 -20.64
CA SER A 431 1.56 29.84 -21.21
C SER A 431 1.17 31.33 -21.08
N GLN A 432 0.08 31.65 -20.38
CA GLN A 432 -0.27 33.02 -20.01
C GLN A 432 0.04 33.35 -18.54
N VAL A 433 0.49 32.35 -17.75
CA VAL A 433 0.80 32.49 -16.31
C VAL A 433 2.13 31.84 -15.90
N ASP A 434 2.78 31.06 -16.77
CA ASP A 434 3.96 30.26 -16.43
C ASP A 434 5.28 31.06 -16.27
N GLY A 435 5.29 32.34 -16.65
CA GLY A 435 6.44 33.23 -16.57
C GLY A 435 7.45 33.08 -17.70
N VAL A 436 7.22 32.19 -18.66
CA VAL A 436 8.12 31.85 -19.77
C VAL A 436 7.66 32.54 -21.06
N ASP A 437 8.59 33.16 -21.79
CA ASP A 437 8.26 33.85 -23.04
C ASP A 437 7.78 32.85 -24.12
N ASP A 438 6.63 33.15 -24.75
CA ASP A 438 6.00 32.40 -25.86
C ASP A 438 6.94 32.07 -27.05
N LEU A 439 8.16 32.64 -27.10
CA LEU A 439 9.21 32.40 -28.09
C LEU A 439 10.44 31.67 -27.52
N ALA A 440 10.27 30.89 -26.44
CA ALA A 440 11.27 29.95 -25.96
C ALA A 440 11.78 29.04 -27.11
N LEU A 441 13.05 28.63 -27.02
CA LEU A 441 13.70 27.89 -28.11
C LEU A 441 13.81 26.41 -27.76
N ASP A 442 13.33 25.58 -28.70
CA ASP A 442 13.57 24.14 -28.82
C ASP A 442 15.03 23.78 -28.44
N GLY A 443 15.13 22.81 -27.55
CA GLY A 443 16.32 22.48 -26.78
C GLY A 443 17.39 21.65 -27.48
N ASP A 444 18.38 21.24 -26.68
CA ASP A 444 19.29 20.14 -27.02
C ASP A 444 19.84 19.45 -25.75
N ASP A 445 20.47 18.30 -25.97
CA ASP A 445 21.13 17.40 -25.00
C ASP A 445 22.39 18.00 -24.33
N SER A 446 22.53 19.33 -24.26
CA SER A 446 23.74 19.98 -23.71
C SER A 446 23.65 20.40 -22.24
N CYS A 447 22.51 20.15 -21.58
CA CYS A 447 22.35 20.34 -20.15
C CYS A 447 23.00 19.18 -19.38
N LEU A 448 24.19 19.42 -18.79
CA LEU A 448 24.94 18.41 -18.02
C LEU A 448 25.28 18.87 -16.59
N ALA A 449 25.05 20.15 -16.29
CA ALA A 449 25.24 20.75 -14.99
C ALA A 449 24.33 21.97 -14.85
N LEU A 450 23.84 22.19 -13.64
CA LEU A 450 22.91 23.24 -13.27
C LEU A 450 23.60 24.23 -12.34
N SER A 451 23.28 25.51 -12.49
CA SER A 451 23.55 26.53 -11.48
C SER A 451 22.27 27.27 -11.12
N GLY A 452 22.06 27.43 -9.81
CA GLY A 452 20.89 28.09 -9.24
C GLY A 452 21.14 29.57 -8.97
N ALA A 453 20.10 30.38 -9.08
CA ALA A 453 20.13 31.82 -8.83
C ALA A 453 18.92 32.28 -7.97
N ASP A 454 19.08 33.43 -7.32
CA ASP A 454 18.06 33.99 -6.43
C ASP A 454 17.15 35.00 -7.15
N PHE A 455 15.84 34.88 -6.98
CA PHE A 455 14.85 35.87 -7.40
C PHE A 455 13.56 35.77 -6.56
N GLY A 456 13.12 36.88 -5.96
CA GLY A 456 11.94 36.88 -5.09
C GLY A 456 12.12 35.94 -3.90
N SER A 457 11.15 35.06 -3.65
CA SER A 457 11.23 33.97 -2.67
C SER A 457 12.06 32.77 -3.15
N ALA A 458 12.34 32.62 -4.45
CA ALA A 458 13.25 31.60 -4.94
C ALA A 458 14.71 31.94 -4.55
N GLN A 459 15.34 31.05 -3.78
CA GLN A 459 16.70 31.22 -3.24
C GLN A 459 17.54 29.98 -3.60
N PHE A 460 17.95 29.87 -4.85
CA PHE A 460 18.67 28.68 -5.36
C PHE A 460 20.19 28.85 -5.49
N SER A 461 20.75 30.01 -5.12
CA SER A 461 22.20 30.20 -5.12
C SER A 461 22.91 29.23 -4.19
N GLY A 462 23.84 28.44 -4.75
CA GLY A 462 24.58 27.41 -4.01
C GLY A 462 24.01 26.00 -4.14
N PHE A 463 22.92 25.81 -4.90
CA PHE A 463 22.42 24.50 -5.33
C PHE A 463 23.03 24.04 -6.67
N ASP A 464 24.22 24.54 -7.03
CA ASP A 464 24.95 24.11 -8.23
C ASP A 464 25.25 22.60 -8.18
N ALA A 465 24.89 21.84 -9.22
CA ALA A 465 25.03 20.39 -9.25
C ALA A 465 25.26 19.83 -10.67
N THR A 466 25.70 18.57 -10.77
CA THR A 466 25.59 17.80 -12.01
C THR A 466 24.12 17.53 -12.31
N TYR A 467 23.75 17.49 -13.59
CA TYR A 467 22.46 16.94 -14.03
C TYR A 467 22.70 15.55 -14.62
N VAL A 468 21.97 14.56 -14.10
CA VAL A 468 21.91 13.20 -14.63
C VAL A 468 20.71 13.14 -15.55
N GLN A 469 21.00 13.09 -16.85
CA GLN A 469 19.99 12.97 -17.90
C GLN A 469 19.26 11.63 -17.83
N ASP A 470 17.99 11.63 -18.23
CA ASP A 470 17.20 10.39 -18.29
C ASP A 470 17.74 9.43 -19.37
N GLN A 471 17.93 9.93 -20.58
CA GLN A 471 18.53 9.20 -21.70
C GLN A 471 19.74 9.95 -22.25
N ILE A 472 20.95 9.49 -21.90
CA ILE A 472 22.22 10.09 -22.34
C ILE A 472 22.27 10.14 -23.88
N GLY A 473 22.32 11.35 -24.44
CA GLY A 473 22.39 11.57 -25.89
C GLY A 473 21.04 11.89 -26.55
N ASP A 474 19.94 11.89 -25.80
CA ASP A 474 18.57 12.11 -26.27
C ASP A 474 17.67 12.80 -25.22
N ASP A 475 18.24 13.53 -24.23
CA ASP A 475 17.49 14.27 -23.21
C ASP A 475 17.58 15.79 -23.50
N SER A 476 16.62 16.29 -24.29
CA SER A 476 16.54 17.70 -24.69
C SER A 476 16.13 18.63 -23.55
N THR A 477 16.86 19.74 -23.36
CA THR A 477 16.45 20.83 -22.47
C THR A 477 16.24 22.13 -23.26
N ASP A 478 15.01 22.63 -23.28
CA ASP A 478 14.60 23.92 -23.87
C ASP A 478 15.30 25.12 -23.22
N ARG A 479 15.39 26.19 -24.01
CA ARG A 479 16.15 27.40 -23.66
C ARG A 479 15.16 28.52 -23.32
N LEU A 480 14.93 28.66 -22.02
CA LEU A 480 13.87 29.52 -21.51
C LEU A 480 14.28 31.00 -21.51
N THR A 481 13.29 31.89 -21.56
CA THR A 481 13.46 33.34 -21.37
C THR A 481 12.32 33.83 -20.48
N PRO A 482 12.56 34.72 -19.49
CA PRO A 482 11.47 35.27 -18.69
C PRO A 482 10.52 36.09 -19.57
N ALA A 483 9.22 35.81 -19.46
CA ALA A 483 8.17 36.52 -20.15
C ALA A 483 8.11 38.01 -19.78
N THR A 484 7.61 38.81 -20.73
CA THR A 484 7.32 40.24 -20.48
C THR A 484 5.86 40.62 -20.73
N THR A 485 5.01 39.64 -21.06
CA THR A 485 3.66 39.85 -21.60
C THR A 485 2.57 38.99 -20.95
N ASP A 486 2.89 38.17 -19.95
CA ASP A 486 1.94 37.28 -19.27
C ASP A 486 0.78 38.03 -18.62
N ALA A 487 -0.34 37.32 -18.47
CA ALA A 487 -1.57 37.88 -17.92
C ALA A 487 -1.41 38.36 -16.47
N LEU A 488 -0.53 37.71 -15.69
CA LEU A 488 -0.23 38.07 -14.31
C LEU A 488 0.94 39.06 -14.16
N GLY A 489 1.60 39.44 -15.25
CA GLY A 489 2.62 40.49 -15.27
C GLY A 489 3.95 40.08 -15.90
N SER A 490 5.03 40.71 -15.47
CA SER A 490 6.39 40.51 -15.99
C SER A 490 7.42 40.36 -14.86
N ASN A 491 6.94 39.92 -13.68
CA ASN A 491 7.79 39.72 -12.51
C ASN A 491 8.32 38.28 -12.49
N SER A 492 8.99 37.89 -13.58
CA SER A 492 9.65 36.60 -13.71
C SER A 492 11.13 36.77 -13.99
N ALA A 493 11.94 35.79 -13.57
CA ALA A 493 13.38 35.79 -13.82
C ALA A 493 13.97 34.38 -13.91
N VAL A 494 15.16 34.30 -14.50
CA VAL A 494 15.95 33.07 -14.56
C VAL A 494 16.40 32.69 -13.16
N VAL A 495 16.10 31.46 -12.76
CA VAL A 495 16.54 30.86 -11.48
C VAL A 495 17.36 29.58 -11.68
N TRP A 496 17.34 28.99 -12.88
CA TRP A 496 18.22 27.88 -13.27
C TRP A 496 18.93 28.15 -14.60
N GLN A 497 20.21 27.78 -14.68
CA GLN A 497 21.02 27.84 -15.89
C GLN A 497 21.76 26.53 -16.14
N ALA A 498 21.79 26.08 -17.39
CA ALA A 498 22.72 25.07 -17.86
C ALA A 498 24.14 25.65 -17.87
N ILE A 499 25.11 24.91 -17.33
CA ILE A 499 26.53 25.29 -17.25
C ILE A 499 27.38 24.33 -18.09
N ASP A 500 28.37 24.85 -18.81
CA ASP A 500 29.42 24.02 -19.42
C ASP A 500 30.28 23.40 -18.29
N PRO A 501 30.27 22.06 -18.08
CA PRO A 501 30.96 21.45 -16.95
C PRO A 501 32.50 21.47 -17.11
N ALA A 502 33.03 21.75 -18.30
CA ALA A 502 34.47 21.87 -18.55
C ALA A 502 34.98 23.31 -18.40
N LEU A 503 34.10 24.31 -18.61
CA LEU A 503 34.46 25.74 -18.58
C LEU A 503 33.89 26.50 -17.37
N GLY A 504 32.86 25.98 -16.70
CA GLY A 504 32.19 26.63 -15.57
C GLY A 504 31.49 27.94 -15.94
N VAL A 505 30.91 28.02 -17.15
CA VAL A 505 30.22 29.22 -17.66
C VAL A 505 28.77 28.90 -18.06
N PRO A 506 27.83 29.84 -17.87
CA PRO A 506 26.45 29.66 -18.32
C PRO A 506 26.33 29.49 -19.84
N LEU A 507 25.46 28.55 -20.24
CA LEU A 507 25.09 28.27 -21.62
C LEU A 507 23.75 28.93 -21.97
N TYR A 508 22.68 28.59 -21.25
CA TYR A 508 21.32 29.09 -21.41
C TYR A 508 20.53 28.93 -20.10
N ALA A 509 19.38 29.61 -20.00
CA ALA A 509 18.47 29.43 -18.89
C ALA A 509 17.60 28.17 -19.10
N THR A 510 17.40 27.42 -18.03
CA THR A 510 16.65 26.15 -18.01
C THR A 510 15.51 26.15 -16.99
N GLY A 511 15.36 27.23 -16.22
CA GLY A 511 14.25 27.40 -15.27
C GLY A 511 13.99 28.87 -14.95
N ILE A 512 12.71 29.23 -14.93
CA ILE A 512 12.16 30.55 -14.69
C ILE A 512 11.24 30.49 -13.46
N TYR A 513 11.35 31.47 -12.57
CA TYR A 513 10.40 31.66 -11.48
C TYR A 513 9.52 32.88 -11.76
N HIS A 514 8.20 32.70 -11.70
CA HIS A 514 7.19 33.75 -11.80
C HIS A 514 6.70 34.13 -10.40
N ASP A 515 7.19 35.27 -9.91
CA ASP A 515 6.72 35.88 -8.66
C ASP A 515 5.45 36.69 -8.95
N THR A 516 4.35 35.98 -9.13
CA THR A 516 3.02 36.54 -9.46
C THR A 516 2.51 37.53 -8.39
N PRO A 517 1.56 38.42 -8.72
CA PRO A 517 0.99 39.35 -7.74
C PRO A 517 0.32 38.63 -6.58
N VAL A 518 0.26 39.29 -5.42
CA VAL A 518 -0.47 38.83 -4.23
C VAL A 518 -1.93 38.50 -4.58
N GLY A 519 -2.41 37.35 -4.12
CA GLY A 519 -3.70 36.73 -4.51
C GLY A 519 -3.50 35.50 -5.42
N PHE A 520 -2.44 35.50 -6.23
CA PHE A 520 -2.16 34.42 -7.19
C PHE A 520 -1.06 33.46 -6.72
N GLY A 521 -1.15 32.21 -7.21
CA GLY A 521 -0.14 31.17 -7.01
C GLY A 521 1.17 31.51 -7.70
N LYS A 522 2.28 31.05 -7.14
CA LYS A 522 3.62 31.21 -7.74
C LYS A 522 3.87 30.11 -8.75
N VAL A 523 4.67 30.39 -9.79
CA VAL A 523 5.04 29.35 -10.77
C VAL A 523 6.55 29.18 -10.85
N LEU A 524 7.03 27.94 -10.72
CA LEU A 524 8.40 27.54 -11.02
C LEU A 524 8.39 26.63 -12.24
N SER A 525 8.79 27.18 -13.37
CA SER A 525 8.78 26.53 -14.69
C SER A 525 10.20 26.11 -15.06
N GLN A 526 10.43 24.83 -15.32
CA GLN A 526 11.75 24.33 -15.71
C GLN A 526 11.71 23.26 -16.80
N SER A 527 12.83 23.10 -17.50
CA SER A 527 12.98 22.19 -18.64
C SER A 527 13.85 20.95 -18.34
N TRP A 528 14.20 20.76 -17.07
CA TRP A 528 15.03 19.66 -16.58
C TRP A 528 14.32 18.96 -15.41
N GLU A 529 14.60 17.68 -15.18
CA GLU A 529 13.92 16.86 -14.17
C GLU A 529 14.53 16.97 -12.77
N PHE A 530 13.69 17.16 -11.75
CA PHE A 530 14.11 17.08 -10.34
C PHE A 530 14.81 15.75 -10.01
N GLY A 531 14.34 14.65 -10.59
CA GLY A 531 14.94 13.32 -10.44
C GLY A 531 16.37 13.21 -10.98
N GLY A 532 16.77 14.09 -11.91
CA GLY A 532 18.13 14.16 -12.47
C GLY A 532 19.12 14.98 -11.62
N TYR A 533 18.66 15.69 -10.59
CA TYR A 533 19.52 16.51 -9.73
C TYR A 533 20.50 15.67 -8.89
N ASP A 534 21.81 15.84 -9.10
CA ASP A 534 22.87 15.10 -8.36
C ASP A 534 23.35 15.81 -7.07
N GLY A 535 22.53 16.73 -6.54
CA GLY A 535 22.79 17.42 -5.27
C GLY A 535 21.91 16.94 -4.12
N ASP A 536 21.83 17.73 -3.05
CA ASP A 536 20.93 17.46 -1.91
C ASP A 536 19.48 17.80 -2.28
N ARG A 537 18.74 16.79 -2.73
CA ARG A 537 17.32 16.90 -3.13
C ARG A 537 16.41 17.33 -1.98
N VAL A 538 16.71 16.95 -0.73
CA VAL A 538 15.87 17.34 0.42
C VAL A 538 16.05 18.83 0.71
N ALA A 539 17.29 19.31 0.71
CA ALA A 539 17.58 20.73 0.86
C ALA A 539 17.00 21.56 -0.31
N LEU A 540 17.09 21.04 -1.55
CA LEU A 540 16.55 21.72 -2.72
C LEU A 540 15.02 21.78 -2.69
N MET A 541 14.34 20.68 -2.35
CA MET A 541 12.88 20.66 -2.21
C MET A 541 12.43 21.66 -1.14
N GLY A 542 13.14 21.77 -0.01
CA GLY A 542 12.86 22.80 1.00
C GLY A 542 12.95 24.23 0.46
N ALA A 543 13.90 24.50 -0.44
CA ALA A 543 14.00 25.79 -1.13
C ALA A 543 12.90 26.00 -2.17
N ILE A 544 12.49 24.94 -2.90
CA ILE A 544 11.37 24.97 -3.85
C ILE A 544 10.05 25.25 -3.13
N LEU A 545 9.80 24.57 -2.01
CA LEU A 545 8.63 24.82 -1.16
C LEU A 545 8.59 26.27 -0.67
N GLY A 546 9.71 26.80 -0.18
CA GLY A 546 9.84 28.21 0.23
C GLY A 546 9.69 29.22 -0.91
N ALA A 547 9.98 28.83 -2.16
CA ALA A 547 9.72 29.66 -3.34
C ALA A 547 8.23 29.67 -3.72
N LEU A 548 7.58 28.50 -3.64
CA LEU A 548 6.17 28.30 -3.99
C LEU A 548 5.20 28.66 -2.86
N ASP A 549 5.71 28.94 -1.66
CA ASP A 549 4.91 29.39 -0.53
C ASP A 549 4.28 30.74 -0.84
N VAL A 550 2.95 30.74 -1.03
CA VAL A 550 2.16 31.95 -1.05
C VAL A 550 1.93 32.41 0.39
N THR A 551 2.23 33.66 0.71
CA THR A 551 1.75 34.23 1.97
C THR A 551 0.22 34.31 1.88
N PRO A 552 -0.54 33.55 2.68
CA PRO A 552 -1.99 33.54 2.58
C PRO A 552 -2.53 34.93 2.88
N VAL A 553 -3.54 35.33 2.12
CA VAL A 553 -4.24 36.59 2.31
C VAL A 553 -5.68 36.33 2.74
N PHE A 554 -6.15 37.12 3.69
CA PHE A 554 -7.50 37.01 4.22
C PHE A 554 -8.01 38.40 4.64
N SER A 555 -9.30 38.48 4.96
CA SER A 555 -9.90 39.65 5.61
C SER A 555 -10.35 39.25 7.00
N ARG A 556 -9.59 39.65 8.02
CA ARG A 556 -9.82 39.25 9.42
C ARG A 556 -11.28 39.44 9.80
N GLY A 557 -11.83 38.38 10.36
CA GLY A 557 -13.21 38.23 10.79
C GLY A 557 -14.15 37.56 9.79
N ASP A 558 -13.72 37.33 8.56
CA ASP A 558 -14.38 36.44 7.59
C ASP A 558 -14.03 34.99 7.94
N ALA A 559 -14.79 34.41 8.86
CA ALA A 559 -14.51 33.11 9.47
C ALA A 559 -15.17 31.95 8.71
N ASN A 560 -16.15 32.24 7.85
CA ASN A 560 -16.76 31.26 6.94
C ASN A 560 -16.19 31.30 5.51
N ASP A 561 -15.29 32.26 5.22
CA ASP A 561 -14.57 32.42 3.95
C ASP A 561 -15.50 32.73 2.75
N ASP A 562 -16.53 33.56 2.98
CA ASP A 562 -17.53 33.95 1.97
C ASP A 562 -17.33 35.36 1.35
N GLY A 563 -16.33 36.10 1.83
CA GLY A 563 -15.96 37.44 1.39
C GLY A 563 -16.67 38.58 2.13
N ALA A 564 -17.48 38.29 3.16
CA ALA A 564 -18.29 39.29 3.86
C ALA A 564 -18.41 39.06 5.38
N LEU A 565 -17.73 39.91 6.17
CA LEU A 565 -17.91 39.99 7.62
C LEU A 565 -19.38 40.31 8.01
N ASP A 566 -20.13 39.30 8.46
CA ASP A 566 -21.48 39.42 9.01
C ASP A 566 -21.75 38.46 10.19
N ILE A 567 -23.02 38.25 10.56
CA ILE A 567 -23.38 37.35 11.68
C ILE A 567 -23.12 35.86 11.35
N ALA A 568 -22.99 35.49 10.09
CA ALA A 568 -22.67 34.14 9.64
C ALA A 568 -21.32 33.67 10.21
N ASP A 569 -20.30 34.52 10.23
CA ASP A 569 -18.97 34.25 10.79
C ASP A 569 -19.05 33.83 12.26
N ALA A 570 -19.73 34.65 13.07
CA ALA A 570 -19.89 34.40 14.49
C ALA A 570 -20.70 33.11 14.76
N ILE A 571 -21.63 32.75 13.87
CA ILE A 571 -22.38 31.49 13.95
C ILE A 571 -21.50 30.30 13.53
N TYR A 572 -20.69 30.45 12.48
CA TYR A 572 -19.78 29.45 11.98
C TYR A 572 -18.75 29.08 13.05
N LEU A 573 -18.05 30.08 13.61
CA LEU A 573 -17.06 29.88 14.66
C LEU A 573 -17.67 29.28 15.95
N LEU A 574 -18.89 29.67 16.33
CA LEU A 574 -19.61 29.03 17.44
C LEU A 574 -19.95 27.56 17.17
N ASN A 575 -20.28 27.19 15.94
CA ASN A 575 -20.54 25.79 15.57
C ASN A 575 -19.25 24.96 15.64
N HIS A 576 -18.13 25.51 15.16
CA HIS A 576 -16.81 24.88 15.32
C HIS A 576 -16.49 24.64 16.80
N LEU A 577 -16.45 25.70 17.61
CA LEU A 577 -16.01 25.66 19.01
C LEU A 577 -16.89 24.81 19.95
N PHE A 578 -18.21 24.70 19.68
CA PHE A 578 -19.16 24.10 20.64
C PHE A 578 -20.03 22.96 20.10
N VAL A 579 -20.11 22.78 18.78
CA VAL A 579 -21.00 21.80 18.14
C VAL A 579 -20.22 20.74 17.37
N GLY A 580 -18.91 20.92 17.18
CA GLY A 580 -18.08 20.04 16.34
C GLY A 580 -18.35 20.25 14.84
N GLY A 581 -18.64 21.50 14.45
CA GLY A 581 -18.67 21.90 13.04
C GLY A 581 -17.26 21.96 12.43
N PRO A 582 -17.16 22.09 11.09
CA PRO A 582 -15.88 22.28 10.40
C PRO A 582 -15.07 23.43 10.98
N GLY A 583 -13.74 23.35 10.89
CA GLY A 583 -12.83 24.44 11.23
C GLY A 583 -12.81 25.53 10.15
N PRO A 584 -12.46 26.78 10.50
CA PRO A 584 -12.23 27.82 9.51
C PRO A 584 -11.13 27.42 8.51
N HIS A 585 -11.30 27.71 7.22
CA HIS A 585 -10.25 27.47 6.21
C HIS A 585 -8.98 28.32 6.45
N CYS A 586 -9.15 29.46 7.12
CA CYS A 586 -8.09 30.35 7.55
C CYS A 586 -8.29 30.69 9.03
N GLU A 587 -7.51 30.07 9.90
CA GLU A 587 -7.64 30.24 11.35
C GLU A 587 -7.30 31.68 11.76
N SER A 588 -6.27 32.30 11.15
CA SER A 588 -5.95 33.71 11.40
C SER A 588 -7.06 34.69 10.96
N SER A 589 -7.99 34.28 10.07
CA SER A 589 -9.18 35.08 9.77
C SER A 589 -10.23 34.96 10.86
N ALA A 590 -10.41 33.76 11.41
CA ALA A 590 -11.34 33.51 12.51
C ALA A 590 -10.83 34.05 13.86
N ASP A 591 -9.51 34.21 14.04
CA ASP A 591 -8.89 34.99 15.11
C ASP A 591 -9.16 36.50 14.88
N ALA A 592 -10.36 36.90 15.27
CA ALA A 592 -10.85 38.26 15.12
C ALA A 592 -10.21 39.21 16.13
N ASN A 593 -9.60 38.70 17.20
CA ASN A 593 -9.03 39.49 18.28
C ASN A 593 -7.49 39.67 18.17
N ASP A 594 -6.83 38.87 17.32
CA ASP A 594 -5.39 38.86 17.00
C ASP A 594 -4.55 38.49 18.24
N ASP A 595 -4.97 37.43 18.96
CA ASP A 595 -4.25 36.86 20.11
C ASP A 595 -3.72 35.42 19.94
N ASP A 596 -3.79 34.88 18.71
CA ASP A 596 -3.21 33.59 18.29
C ASP A 596 -3.91 32.37 18.94
N ALA A 597 -5.20 32.51 19.26
CA ALA A 597 -6.02 31.45 19.84
C ALA A 597 -7.52 31.56 19.47
N LEU A 598 -8.04 30.57 18.73
CA LEU A 598 -9.47 30.50 18.41
C LEU A 598 -10.34 30.17 19.63
N ASP A 599 -11.02 31.17 20.20
CA ASP A 599 -11.95 30.98 21.32
C ASP A 599 -13.19 31.91 21.32
N LEU A 600 -13.83 32.08 22.49
CA LEU A 600 -15.00 32.96 22.65
C LEU A 600 -14.67 34.46 22.55
N GLY A 601 -13.41 34.84 22.73
CA GLY A 601 -12.88 36.20 22.54
C GLY A 601 -13.12 36.69 21.13
N ASP A 602 -12.92 35.84 20.13
CA ASP A 602 -13.14 36.14 18.72
C ASP A 602 -14.61 36.36 18.41
N VAL A 603 -15.47 35.43 18.83
CA VAL A 603 -16.93 35.56 18.68
C VAL A 603 -17.45 36.86 19.31
N VAL A 604 -16.93 37.24 20.48
CA VAL A 604 -17.25 38.51 21.13
C VAL A 604 -16.73 39.70 20.33
N THR A 605 -15.54 39.60 19.73
CA THR A 605 -14.90 40.65 18.95
C THR A 605 -15.61 40.88 17.61
N LEU A 606 -15.92 39.80 16.86
CA LEU A 606 -16.77 39.79 15.67
C LEU A 606 -18.10 40.51 15.93
N LEU A 607 -18.88 40.03 16.90
CA LEU A 607 -20.20 40.60 17.22
C LEU A 607 -20.10 42.06 17.68
N THR A 608 -19.00 42.45 18.33
CA THR A 608 -18.73 43.85 18.70
C THR A 608 -18.44 44.73 17.48
N ALA A 609 -17.63 44.25 16.54
CA ALA A 609 -17.36 44.94 15.27
C ALA A 609 -18.66 45.13 14.46
N ILE A 610 -19.42 44.05 14.26
CA ILE A 610 -20.66 44.01 13.47
C ILE A 610 -21.75 44.92 14.05
N PHE A 611 -22.08 44.78 15.34
CA PHE A 611 -23.28 45.43 15.91
C PHE A 611 -23.02 46.75 16.63
N SER A 612 -21.82 46.95 17.18
CA SER A 612 -21.56 48.08 18.08
C SER A 612 -20.78 49.22 17.42
N GLY A 613 -20.33 49.06 16.17
CA GLY A 613 -19.41 50.00 15.53
C GLY A 613 -18.12 50.14 16.35
N GLY A 614 -17.56 49.00 16.74
CA GLY A 614 -16.34 48.90 17.55
C GLY A 614 -15.11 49.51 16.85
N ALA A 615 -13.93 49.30 17.45
CA ALA A 615 -12.71 49.48 16.69
C ALA A 615 -12.77 48.55 15.46
N PRO A 616 -12.28 48.98 14.28
CA PRO A 616 -12.08 48.04 13.17
C PRO A 616 -11.16 46.91 13.65
N LEU A 617 -11.39 45.71 13.12
CA LEU A 617 -10.59 44.53 13.44
C LEU A 617 -9.10 44.80 13.12
N ALA A 618 -8.21 44.05 13.78
CA ALA A 618 -6.79 44.12 13.47
C ALA A 618 -6.57 43.83 11.96
N PRO A 619 -5.59 44.46 11.31
CA PRO A 619 -5.32 44.15 9.91
C PRO A 619 -4.97 42.64 9.76
N PRO A 620 -5.29 42.01 8.62
CA PRO A 620 -5.85 42.58 7.39
C PRO A 620 -7.37 42.82 7.45
N TYR A 621 -7.83 44.07 7.51
CA TYR A 621 -9.26 44.45 7.47
C TYR A 621 -9.37 45.94 7.08
N PRO A 622 -10.36 46.38 6.27
CA PRO A 622 -11.44 45.63 5.63
C PRO A 622 -11.10 45.14 4.21
N ASN A 623 -9.83 45.16 3.83
CA ASN A 623 -9.36 44.60 2.57
C ASN A 623 -8.47 43.40 2.87
N CYS A 624 -8.50 42.42 1.98
CA CYS A 624 -7.60 41.28 1.97
C CYS A 624 -6.13 41.71 2.05
N GLY A 625 -5.34 40.94 2.79
CA GLY A 625 -3.90 41.11 2.88
C GLY A 625 -3.25 40.01 3.73
N PRO A 626 -1.92 39.97 3.78
CA PRO A 626 -1.20 39.02 4.64
C PRO A 626 -1.33 39.44 6.11
N ASP A 627 -1.20 38.49 7.03
CA ASP A 627 -1.15 38.76 8.45
C ASP A 627 0.10 39.62 8.81
N PRO A 628 -0.06 40.83 9.40
CA PRO A 628 1.08 41.60 9.91
C PRO A 628 1.68 41.01 11.19
N THR A 629 0.98 40.10 11.86
CA THR A 629 1.25 39.63 13.23
C THR A 629 1.55 38.13 13.34
N VAL A 630 1.80 37.47 12.21
CA VAL A 630 2.06 36.02 11.99
C VAL A 630 2.33 35.21 13.27
N GLY A 631 1.31 34.46 13.69
CA GLY A 631 1.30 33.59 14.86
C GLY A 631 1.59 32.11 14.55
N ALA A 632 0.96 31.24 15.33
CA ALA A 632 0.95 29.79 15.18
C ALA A 632 -0.31 29.27 14.44
N LEU A 633 -1.37 30.08 14.33
CA LEU A 633 -2.54 29.79 13.49
C LEU A 633 -2.17 29.88 11.99
N ASP A 634 -2.51 28.87 11.20
CA ASP A 634 -2.22 28.81 9.76
C ASP A 634 -3.42 29.38 8.95
N CYS A 635 -3.19 29.65 7.66
CA CYS A 635 -4.25 29.94 6.70
C CYS A 635 -4.00 29.24 5.38
N GLY A 636 -4.98 28.42 4.97
CA GLY A 636 -5.05 27.96 3.59
C GLY A 636 -5.41 29.10 2.62
N ILE A 637 -5.62 28.73 1.37
CA ILE A 637 -6.14 29.62 0.33
C ILE A 637 -7.55 30.10 0.72
N SER A 638 -7.73 31.39 0.94
CA SER A 638 -9.02 32.03 1.27
C SER A 638 -9.82 32.33 -0.01
N ALA A 639 -10.97 31.68 -0.17
CA ALA A 639 -11.90 31.93 -1.27
C ALA A 639 -12.57 33.32 -1.20
N GLY A 640 -12.68 33.90 0.01
CA GLY A 640 -13.10 35.28 0.23
C GLY A 640 -12.06 36.33 -0.21
N CYS A 641 -10.80 35.93 -0.37
CA CYS A 641 -9.67 36.80 -0.70
C CYS A 641 -8.78 36.29 -1.85
N PRO A 642 -9.29 36.27 -3.10
CA PRO A 642 -8.52 35.98 -4.31
C PRO A 642 -7.62 37.15 -4.78
#